data_AF-A0A7J0AGR1-F1
#
_entry.id   AF-A0A7J0AGR1-F1
#
_cell.length_a   1.000
_cell.length_b   1.000
_cell.length_c   1.000
_cell.angle_alpha   90.00
_cell.angle_beta   90.00
_cell.angle_gamma   90.00
#
_symmetry.space_group_name_H-M   'P 1'
#
loop_
_entity.id
_entity.type
_entity.pdbx_description
1 polymer ?
#
loop_
_entity_poly.entity_id
_entity_poly.type
_entity_poly.pdbx_seq_one_letter_code
_entity_poly.pdbx_strand_id
1 'polypeptide(L)'
;MRHIIISIIATLMAMAASARQISPGEAQSIASDFFNNGSVPGKAPRSAIHVAARSSQTLTPQSYYIFNADNDAGFVIISGDDRARNILGYSDKGSFSAGKMPPQLEWLLSEYEKAIKTLPANAPSPRQYVSRSTGQTTLLSTQWGQSSPYNDKCPVVDGSRAVTGCVATAMAQVINYEKKSSRVAEIPEYWTDKVYMPNLPEYEFNFDNLDNDGIATLMLYCGQSVRMNYSPLESGAIVQDVPEALRKYFGWEQEVRFVERANFNDEHWNRMVKEEISAGHPILYSAVNESGGGHAFVIDGTSDDYFHVNWGWDGYMDGYFSFQPFGSDNQSEYILMQGMVTTRDDDPSADIITHGTTIDGINYQLDEASLSAMVLPLKNGEKYRGELIIPSHINHQGNTYTVSYFGPSAFVGCGHLESIFIPATIEKQEWSIFDGCDNLRKVDVEDMAAFIRLEVGGWWTGSPLWYGADLYLNGELVKDLVIPEGIETVGYSKFANCTSIESVKMPSTMKVVGQQSFYSCPNLKYVDMTQSSIEMIDISAFVNDVAIEEITLPSTLKTMCELAFSFNGPEHHMGLRKIVSLATTPPWSEHDRTFDDFQYSEAVVYVPDESVEKYRQAKEWSSFLDIRPLSEEKPLPELVKVSYDDLNYEINLTERYAKVIANYGCASECIVPYSVEYDGQSYPVEIIGFKGLSTRTVKRIDAELKKIGVASFCWANIENRLELPSTIETIPYRAFAQATIPYLVLPESISYIGKQAFGDDGVDIGDRARILEIESRNPCPPIISEDSFDHYIYDNASLKVPFGAMKAYADAPGWCNFKNVSNIGDEQEQVFDNDLTLSADIPNNLAVRDKMLLTAIGNVRNSGLQNISGFKLSWYIDEKYIDEKYFDVDLEKGGVCPFEEKIKVNVANAGTHELKLLVSIDGAADQDLSDNAVTISFESFDKGYYRVSLIEQFSTESCSLTPVLGPKIISGIENSGNSDFVAHVIHHCGFYDDFLTVNHDYEWFYSDYGTYTPAMMLNRTDISNTGCTPVNEVKDDIDRKIISEAGLCDALVSVYCDVYDGKVCVKTLLEKDEDFDLASGYDYLTVFLVEDNIPAQAQLDGWSDGYAENYIHRNTMRKVLTNVWGNKIVWKDGICALKFESEIDASWNAENLKAVAFIHRYDPASPVNCQVYTANSSILPQYGIEPDDSLFEETSSIDNVMQNAERFDVYTVMGVKVKADATDFEGLPAGIYICNGKKVFVK
;
A
#
# COMPACT_ATOMS: atom_id res chain seq x y z
N MET A 1 -42.54 6.24 86.04
CA MET A 1 -41.37 6.31 85.12
C MET A 1 -41.55 5.54 83.81
N ARG A 2 -42.31 4.43 83.75
CA ARG A 2 -42.58 3.70 82.48
C ARG A 2 -43.54 4.40 81.50
N HIS A 3 -44.37 5.35 81.95
CA HIS A 3 -45.32 6.05 81.07
C HIS A 3 -44.83 7.39 80.49
N ILE A 4 -43.69 7.92 80.96
CA ILE A 4 -43.11 9.16 80.40
C ILE A 4 -42.11 8.84 79.28
N ILE A 5 -41.52 7.64 79.29
CA ILE A 5 -40.59 7.20 78.24
C ILE A 5 -41.33 6.82 76.94
N ILE A 6 -42.59 6.35 77.04
CA ILE A 6 -43.38 5.98 75.86
C ILE A 6 -43.93 7.21 75.12
N SER A 7 -44.24 8.32 75.80
CA SER A 7 -44.65 9.56 75.13
C SER A 7 -43.48 10.36 74.54
N ILE A 8 -42.26 10.24 75.09
CA ILE A 8 -41.08 10.91 74.50
C ILE A 8 -40.57 10.15 73.27
N ILE A 9 -40.72 8.81 73.21
CA ILE A 9 -40.43 8.03 72.01
C ILE A 9 -41.51 8.22 70.92
N ALA A 10 -42.77 8.49 71.30
CA ALA A 10 -43.83 8.78 70.33
C ALA A 10 -43.81 10.21 69.74
N THR A 11 -42.99 11.13 70.29
CA THR A 11 -42.84 12.49 69.75
C THR A 11 -41.49 12.72 69.05
N LEU A 12 -40.58 11.73 69.09
CA LEU A 12 -39.34 11.67 68.29
C LEU A 12 -39.47 10.82 67.02
N MET A 13 -40.68 10.34 66.70
CA MET A 13 -41.04 9.83 65.36
C MET A 13 -41.86 10.87 64.59
N ALA A 14 -41.43 12.14 64.63
CA ALA A 14 -41.86 13.11 63.63
C ALA A 14 -41.13 12.78 62.32
N MET A 15 -41.80 11.97 61.49
CA MET A 15 -41.63 11.85 60.04
C MET A 15 -40.18 11.88 59.54
N ALA A 16 -39.49 10.73 59.60
CA ALA A 16 -38.67 10.37 58.46
C ALA A 16 -39.64 10.11 57.31
N ALA A 17 -39.92 11.15 56.51
CA ALA A 17 -40.61 11.01 55.24
C ALA A 17 -39.73 10.13 54.37
N SER A 18 -40.04 8.84 54.32
CA SER A 18 -39.48 7.95 53.30
C SER A 18 -39.84 8.53 51.95
N ALA A 19 -38.85 8.73 51.09
CA ALA A 19 -38.99 8.96 49.65
C ALA A 19 -40.23 8.24 49.10
N ARG A 20 -41.18 8.98 48.52
CA ARG A 20 -42.40 8.40 47.96
C ARG A 20 -42.44 8.66 46.47
N GLN A 21 -42.47 7.57 45.72
CA GLN A 21 -42.71 7.62 44.28
C GLN A 21 -44.10 8.22 43.99
N ILE A 22 -44.14 9.18 43.07
CA ILE A 22 -45.38 9.78 42.56
C ILE A 22 -46.06 8.78 41.63
N SER A 23 -47.31 8.41 41.94
CA SER A 23 -48.08 7.51 41.08
C SER A 23 -48.55 8.21 39.80
N PRO A 24 -48.85 7.47 38.70
CA PRO A 24 -49.38 8.06 37.47
C PRO A 24 -50.66 8.89 37.69
N GLY A 25 -51.53 8.46 38.62
CA GLY A 25 -52.75 9.20 38.96
C GLY A 25 -52.46 10.51 39.72
N GLU A 26 -51.46 10.51 40.59
CA GLU A 26 -51.00 11.74 41.25
C GLU A 26 -50.34 12.69 40.26
N ALA A 27 -49.48 12.19 39.37
CA ALA A 27 -48.87 12.99 38.31
C ALA A 27 -49.91 13.63 37.37
N GLN A 28 -50.96 12.88 37.01
CA GLN A 28 -52.08 13.41 36.22
C GLN A 28 -52.88 14.48 36.98
N SER A 29 -53.03 14.34 38.31
CA SER A 29 -53.65 15.38 39.14
C SER A 29 -52.81 16.65 39.16
N ILE A 30 -51.48 16.53 39.34
CA ILE A 30 -50.56 17.68 39.33
C ILE A 30 -50.59 18.38 37.97
N ALA A 31 -50.57 17.62 36.87
CA ALA A 31 -50.69 18.18 35.52
C ALA A 31 -52.04 18.87 35.31
N SER A 32 -53.14 18.28 35.79
CA SER A 32 -54.47 18.89 35.71
C SER A 32 -54.53 20.20 36.50
N ASP A 33 -53.97 20.22 37.71
CA ASP A 33 -53.91 21.41 38.55
C ASP A 33 -53.05 22.50 37.90
N PHE A 34 -51.91 22.14 37.29
CA PHE A 34 -51.04 23.07 36.56
C PHE A 34 -51.79 23.81 35.43
N PHE A 35 -52.52 23.09 34.57
CA PHE A 35 -53.28 23.72 33.48
C PHE A 35 -54.54 24.46 33.97
N ASN A 36 -55.10 24.08 35.12
CA ASN A 36 -56.33 24.67 35.66
C ASN A 36 -56.08 25.87 36.59
N ASN A 37 -54.91 25.96 37.26
CA ASN A 37 -54.56 27.08 38.12
C ASN A 37 -54.31 28.35 37.27
N GLY A 38 -55.29 29.25 37.34
CA GLY A 38 -55.48 30.38 36.44
C GLY A 38 -56.97 30.57 36.08
N SER A 39 -57.81 29.58 36.38
CA SER A 39 -59.26 29.63 36.23
C SER A 39 -59.93 30.06 37.54
N VAL A 40 -60.77 31.09 37.48
CA VAL A 40 -61.67 31.48 38.58
C VAL A 40 -62.46 30.27 39.10
N PRO A 41 -62.62 30.07 40.43
CA PRO A 41 -63.42 28.97 40.98
C PRO A 41 -64.85 29.00 40.39
N GLY A 42 -65.26 27.93 39.70
CA GLY A 42 -66.62 27.76 39.18
C GLY A 42 -66.80 27.69 37.66
N LYS A 43 -65.73 27.57 36.85
CA LYS A 43 -65.82 27.18 35.43
C LYS A 43 -65.22 25.78 35.20
N ALA A 44 -65.82 25.03 34.28
CA ALA A 44 -65.34 23.72 33.83
C ALA A 44 -63.88 23.79 33.33
N PRO A 45 -63.08 22.72 33.49
CA PRO A 45 -61.68 22.68 33.06
C PRO A 45 -61.56 23.02 31.58
N ARG A 46 -60.55 23.83 31.22
CA ARG A 46 -60.42 24.41 29.87
C ARG A 46 -59.79 23.47 28.82
N SER A 47 -59.22 22.35 29.22
CA SER A 47 -58.58 21.38 28.32
C SER A 47 -58.57 20.01 28.98
N ALA A 48 -58.93 18.94 28.24
CA ALA A 48 -58.55 17.61 28.71
C ALA A 48 -57.04 17.45 28.54
N ILE A 49 -56.42 16.67 29.43
CA ILE A 49 -55.00 16.34 29.35
C ILE A 49 -54.84 14.88 29.01
N HIS A 50 -53.83 14.57 28.19
CA HIS A 50 -53.49 13.21 27.79
C HIS A 50 -52.04 12.94 28.11
N VAL A 51 -51.74 11.70 28.51
CA VAL A 51 -50.36 11.24 28.68
C VAL A 51 -49.68 11.26 27.32
N ALA A 52 -48.66 12.09 27.17
CA ALA A 52 -47.87 12.21 25.95
C ALA A 52 -46.67 11.26 25.96
N ALA A 53 -45.98 11.16 27.09
CA ALA A 53 -44.85 10.27 27.29
C ALA A 53 -44.62 9.98 28.78
N ARG A 54 -43.71 9.04 29.05
CA ARG A 54 -43.18 8.68 30.38
C ARG A 54 -41.73 8.20 30.18
N SER A 55 -40.92 8.22 31.23
CA SER A 55 -39.60 7.56 31.24
C SER A 55 -39.70 6.08 30.83
N SER A 56 -38.58 5.43 30.42
CA SER A 56 -38.56 4.11 29.76
C SER A 56 -39.62 3.08 30.21
N GLN A 57 -40.23 2.36 29.25
CA GLN A 57 -41.32 1.38 29.51
C GLN A 57 -40.87 0.14 30.29
N THR A 58 -39.56 -0.15 30.36
CA THR A 58 -39.02 -1.37 30.97
C THR A 58 -38.75 -1.23 32.47
N LEU A 59 -38.83 -0.03 33.04
CA LEU A 59 -38.47 0.23 34.43
C LEU A 59 -39.68 0.72 35.26
N THR A 60 -39.85 0.09 36.41
CA THR A 60 -40.66 0.59 37.52
C THR A 60 -39.73 0.72 38.71
N PRO A 61 -39.66 1.87 39.41
CA PRO A 61 -40.46 3.10 39.30
C PRO A 61 -40.16 4.00 38.09
N GLN A 62 -41.14 4.83 37.69
CA GLN A 62 -41.03 5.84 36.62
C GLN A 62 -40.42 7.14 37.17
N SER A 63 -39.51 7.78 36.43
CA SER A 63 -38.78 8.98 36.87
C SER A 63 -39.46 10.28 36.47
N TYR A 64 -40.24 10.32 35.38
CA TYR A 64 -41.09 11.47 35.03
C TYR A 64 -42.28 11.07 34.14
N TYR A 65 -43.27 11.96 34.05
CA TYR A 65 -44.48 11.85 33.24
C TYR A 65 -44.67 13.12 32.41
N ILE A 66 -45.02 13.01 31.14
CA ILE A 66 -45.29 14.17 30.27
C ILE A 66 -46.77 14.16 29.86
N PHE A 67 -47.45 15.28 30.04
CA PHE A 67 -48.85 15.45 29.68
C PHE A 67 -49.03 16.59 28.68
N ASN A 68 -49.79 16.33 27.61
CA ASN A 68 -50.25 17.35 26.68
C ASN A 68 -51.63 17.86 27.07
N ALA A 69 -51.84 19.17 26.95
CA ALA A 69 -53.18 19.74 26.94
C ALA A 69 -53.79 19.69 25.53
N ASP A 70 -55.11 19.50 25.45
CA ASP A 70 -55.85 19.57 24.18
C ASP A 70 -55.63 20.88 23.42
N ASN A 71 -55.82 20.82 22.09
CA ASN A 71 -55.76 21.97 21.17
C ASN A 71 -54.41 22.71 21.17
N ASP A 72 -53.30 21.97 21.34
CA ASP A 72 -51.94 22.53 21.37
C ASP A 72 -51.77 23.63 22.43
N ALA A 73 -52.47 23.49 23.56
CA ALA A 73 -52.44 24.42 24.68
C ALA A 73 -51.26 24.19 25.64
N GLY A 74 -50.19 23.54 25.15
CA GLY A 74 -48.96 23.31 25.89
C GLY A 74 -48.79 21.87 26.41
N PHE A 75 -47.65 21.64 27.05
CA PHE A 75 -47.31 20.39 27.73
C PHE A 75 -46.67 20.67 29.09
N VAL A 76 -46.69 19.67 29.98
CA VAL A 76 -46.03 19.74 31.29
C VAL A 76 -45.32 18.43 31.60
N ILE A 77 -44.10 18.52 32.12
CA ILE A 77 -43.24 17.42 32.55
C ILE A 77 -43.28 17.38 34.07
N ILE A 78 -43.79 16.27 34.61
CA ILE A 78 -44.01 16.04 36.03
C ILE A 78 -43.00 15.03 36.55
N SER A 79 -42.36 15.30 37.68
CA SER A 79 -41.47 14.33 38.34
C SER A 79 -42.23 13.06 38.77
N GLY A 80 -41.54 11.92 38.71
CA GLY A 80 -42.00 10.63 39.25
C GLY A 80 -41.61 10.41 40.71
N ASP A 81 -40.91 11.34 41.35
CA ASP A 81 -40.40 11.23 42.71
C ASP A 81 -40.61 12.55 43.50
N ASP A 82 -41.15 12.44 44.71
CA ASP A 82 -41.50 13.60 45.55
C ASP A 82 -40.29 14.28 46.22
N ARG A 83 -39.10 13.68 46.10
CA ARG A 83 -37.81 14.30 46.43
C ARG A 83 -37.32 15.25 45.34
N ALA A 84 -37.96 15.27 44.17
CA ALA A 84 -37.72 16.27 43.14
C ALA A 84 -38.87 17.29 43.06
N ARG A 85 -38.64 18.40 42.34
CA ARG A 85 -39.70 19.36 42.02
C ARG A 85 -40.81 18.65 41.25
N ASN A 86 -42.06 18.90 41.64
CA ASN A 86 -43.21 18.30 40.96
C ASN A 86 -43.26 18.64 39.47
N ILE A 87 -42.86 19.85 39.07
CA ILE A 87 -42.80 20.27 37.66
C ILE A 87 -41.33 20.43 37.28
N LEU A 88 -40.88 19.70 36.27
CA LEU A 88 -39.51 19.73 35.75
C LEU A 88 -39.39 20.71 34.58
N GLY A 89 -40.43 20.80 33.76
CA GLY A 89 -40.53 21.78 32.68
C GLY A 89 -41.92 21.81 32.07
N TYR A 90 -42.23 22.86 31.32
CA TYR A 90 -43.52 23.04 30.67
C TYR A 90 -43.42 23.96 29.46
N SER A 91 -44.41 23.91 28.58
CA SER A 91 -44.66 24.95 27.58
C SER A 91 -46.11 25.36 27.61
N ASP A 92 -46.39 26.65 27.38
CA ASP A 92 -47.76 27.19 27.34
C ASP A 92 -48.40 27.12 25.95
N LYS A 93 -47.66 26.63 24.95
CA LYS A 93 -48.09 26.51 23.55
C LYS A 93 -47.57 25.20 22.95
N GLY A 94 -48.22 24.74 21.88
CA GLY A 94 -47.82 23.52 21.19
C GLY A 94 -48.14 22.26 21.99
N SER A 95 -47.51 21.16 21.60
CA SER A 95 -47.65 19.87 22.26
C SER A 95 -46.33 19.11 22.21
N PHE A 96 -46.08 18.28 23.23
CA PHE A 96 -44.96 17.36 23.25
C PHE A 96 -45.19 16.21 22.28
N SER A 97 -44.19 15.89 21.47
CA SER A 97 -44.19 14.76 20.53
C SER A 97 -42.80 14.13 20.49
N ALA A 98 -42.70 12.87 20.91
CA ALA A 98 -41.42 12.17 20.96
C ALA A 98 -40.69 12.13 19.60
N GLY A 99 -41.42 12.00 18.49
CA GLY A 99 -40.83 11.95 17.14
C GLY A 99 -40.36 13.29 16.58
N LYS A 100 -40.54 14.39 17.31
CA LYS A 100 -40.06 15.74 16.94
C LYS A 100 -39.22 16.38 18.06
N MET A 101 -38.80 15.58 19.04
CA MET A 101 -38.08 16.06 20.21
C MET A 101 -36.69 16.57 19.78
N PRO A 102 -36.30 17.79 20.19
CA PRO A 102 -34.93 18.27 19.99
C PRO A 102 -33.94 17.37 20.74
N PRO A 103 -32.77 17.02 20.16
CA PRO A 103 -31.74 16.24 20.85
C PRO A 103 -31.33 16.83 22.20
N GLN A 104 -31.32 18.17 22.31
CA GLN A 104 -30.99 18.87 23.56
C GLN A 104 -32.05 18.68 24.64
N LEU A 105 -33.33 18.56 24.27
CA LEU A 105 -34.39 18.25 25.23
C LEU A 105 -34.37 16.77 25.61
N GLU A 106 -34.05 15.88 24.67
CA GLU A 106 -33.84 14.45 24.95
C GLU A 106 -32.74 14.26 26.00
N TRP A 107 -31.61 14.95 25.82
CA TRP A 107 -30.53 15.01 26.80
C TRP A 107 -31.06 15.47 28.17
N LEU A 108 -31.73 16.61 28.25
CA LEU A 108 -32.24 17.14 29.53
C LEU A 108 -33.19 16.17 30.24
N LEU A 109 -34.07 15.49 29.49
CA LEU A 109 -34.97 14.47 30.04
C LEU A 109 -34.20 13.25 30.55
N SER A 110 -33.17 12.81 29.83
CA SER A 110 -32.29 11.72 30.27
C SER A 110 -31.54 12.08 31.56
N GLU A 111 -31.12 13.34 31.68
CA GLU A 111 -30.46 13.84 32.88
C GLU A 111 -31.44 13.91 34.05
N TYR A 112 -32.69 14.37 33.86
CA TYR A 112 -33.72 14.26 34.90
C TYR A 112 -33.94 12.82 35.37
N GLU A 113 -33.92 11.84 34.46
CA GLU A 113 -34.07 10.44 34.82
C GLU A 113 -32.89 9.92 35.67
N LYS A 114 -31.64 10.21 35.27
CA LYS A 114 -30.44 9.85 36.05
C LYS A 114 -30.45 10.52 37.43
N ALA A 115 -30.75 11.81 37.44
CA ALA A 115 -30.83 12.67 38.60
C ALA A 115 -31.80 12.09 39.64
N ILE A 116 -33.03 11.76 39.21
CA ILE A 116 -34.08 11.29 40.11
C ILE A 116 -33.75 9.90 40.67
N LYS A 117 -33.10 9.04 39.87
CA LYS A 117 -32.68 7.69 40.31
C LYS A 117 -31.56 7.71 41.35
N THR A 118 -30.67 8.70 41.30
CA THR A 118 -29.49 8.79 42.16
C THR A 118 -29.74 9.52 43.48
N LEU A 119 -30.94 10.10 43.66
CA LEU A 119 -31.29 10.81 44.88
C LEU A 119 -31.16 9.93 46.15
N PRO A 120 -30.51 10.42 47.21
CA PRO A 120 -30.47 9.75 48.51
C PRO A 120 -31.88 9.50 49.06
N ALA A 121 -32.07 8.38 49.77
CA ALA A 121 -33.36 8.02 50.37
C ALA A 121 -33.90 9.09 51.36
N ASN A 122 -33.01 9.92 51.92
CA ASN A 122 -33.32 10.96 52.89
C ASN A 122 -33.25 12.38 52.30
N ALA A 123 -33.19 12.54 50.97
CA ALA A 123 -33.09 13.85 50.35
C ALA A 123 -34.31 14.72 50.73
N PRO A 124 -34.11 15.98 51.16
CA PRO A 124 -35.23 16.86 51.51
C PRO A 124 -36.07 17.16 50.26
N SER A 125 -37.39 17.09 50.39
CA SER A 125 -38.31 17.45 49.29
C SER A 125 -38.18 18.95 48.99
N PRO A 126 -37.92 19.34 47.73
CA PRO A 126 -37.83 20.73 47.33
C PRO A 126 -39.20 21.42 47.42
N ARG A 127 -39.18 22.75 47.34
CA ARG A 127 -40.40 23.56 47.37
C ARG A 127 -41.32 23.18 46.21
N GLN A 128 -42.52 22.70 46.54
CA GLN A 128 -43.51 22.27 45.54
C GLN A 128 -44.28 23.47 44.99
N TYR A 129 -44.19 23.70 43.69
CA TYR A 129 -44.89 24.78 42.99
C TYR A 129 -46.00 24.20 42.11
N VAL A 130 -47.20 24.78 42.20
CA VAL A 130 -48.40 24.37 41.43
C VAL A 130 -49.06 25.56 40.73
N SER A 131 -48.40 26.73 40.67
CA SER A 131 -48.99 27.96 40.11
C SER A 131 -48.06 28.66 39.13
N ARG A 132 -48.65 29.17 38.03
CA ARG A 132 -48.00 30.02 37.02
C ARG A 132 -47.67 31.41 37.57
N SER A 133 -46.47 31.92 37.32
CA SER A 133 -46.21 33.37 37.40
C SER A 133 -46.77 34.03 36.14
N THR A 134 -47.82 34.84 36.24
CA THR A 134 -48.39 35.54 35.08
C THR A 134 -47.52 36.74 34.70
N GLY A 135 -46.94 36.75 33.49
CA GLY A 135 -46.25 37.91 32.91
C GLY A 135 -44.86 37.67 32.33
N GLN A 136 -44.62 36.50 31.71
CA GLN A 136 -43.28 36.11 31.26
C GLN A 136 -42.95 36.70 29.88
N THR A 137 -41.81 37.38 29.76
CA THR A 137 -41.29 37.97 28.53
C THR A 137 -40.12 37.15 28.00
N THR A 138 -40.27 36.57 26.81
CA THR A 138 -39.18 35.95 26.04
C THR A 138 -38.52 37.03 25.17
N LEU A 139 -37.21 37.03 25.06
CA LEU A 139 -36.46 38.01 24.28
C LEU A 139 -36.47 37.64 22.80
N LEU A 140 -36.29 36.36 22.46
CA LEU A 140 -36.27 35.92 21.08
C LEU A 140 -37.70 35.80 20.53
N SER A 141 -37.86 36.23 19.28
CA SER A 141 -39.04 35.95 18.46
C SER A 141 -38.76 34.93 17.36
N THR A 142 -37.48 34.60 17.12
CA THR A 142 -37.04 33.62 16.14
C THR A 142 -37.35 32.21 16.60
N GLN A 143 -37.69 31.35 15.64
CA GLN A 143 -37.89 29.92 15.83
C GLN A 143 -37.06 29.18 14.77
N TRP A 144 -35.77 29.49 14.70
CA TRP A 144 -34.88 28.93 13.68
C TRP A 144 -34.50 27.48 14.00
N GLY A 145 -34.33 26.66 12.96
CA GLY A 145 -33.90 25.27 13.04
C GLY A 145 -32.51 25.07 12.43
N GLN A 146 -32.14 23.81 12.23
CA GLN A 146 -30.84 23.42 11.67
C GLN A 146 -30.88 22.86 10.24
N SER A 147 -32.08 22.59 9.74
CA SER A 147 -32.32 22.04 8.40
C SER A 147 -32.76 23.14 7.41
N SER A 148 -33.12 22.79 6.18
CA SER A 148 -33.52 23.77 5.17
C SER A 148 -34.73 24.60 5.67
N PRO A 149 -34.73 25.94 5.52
CA PRO A 149 -33.80 26.73 4.69
C PRO A 149 -32.50 27.16 5.38
N TYR A 150 -32.34 26.92 6.69
CA TYR A 150 -31.24 27.45 7.49
C TYR A 150 -29.86 26.93 7.07
N ASN A 151 -29.80 25.70 6.56
CA ASN A 151 -28.56 25.06 6.13
C ASN A 151 -28.29 25.16 4.62
N ASP A 152 -29.07 25.94 3.86
CA ASP A 152 -28.98 25.96 2.39
C ASP A 152 -27.59 26.41 1.88
N LYS A 153 -26.80 27.13 2.70
CA LYS A 153 -25.40 27.53 2.44
C LYS A 153 -24.36 26.63 3.11
N CYS A 154 -24.75 25.73 4.01
CA CYS A 154 -23.81 24.78 4.63
C CYS A 154 -23.26 23.83 3.57
N PRO A 155 -22.05 23.26 3.73
CA PRO A 155 -21.44 22.40 2.73
C PRO A 155 -22.24 21.11 2.46
N VAL A 156 -21.98 20.50 1.31
CA VAL A 156 -22.42 19.11 1.04
C VAL A 156 -21.34 18.18 1.56
N VAL A 157 -21.74 17.28 2.44
CA VAL A 157 -20.88 16.26 3.04
C VAL A 157 -21.55 14.91 2.75
N ASP A 158 -20.80 13.93 2.25
CA ASP A 158 -21.33 12.60 1.88
C ASP A 158 -22.59 12.63 0.99
N GLY A 159 -22.61 13.56 0.02
CA GLY A 159 -23.73 13.72 -0.92
C GLY A 159 -25.00 14.37 -0.34
N SER A 160 -25.01 14.73 0.94
CA SER A 160 -26.14 15.38 1.62
C SER A 160 -25.74 16.73 2.21
N ARG A 161 -26.68 17.68 2.28
CA ARG A 161 -26.36 18.99 2.87
C ARG A 161 -26.19 18.86 4.38
N ALA A 162 -25.07 19.32 4.90
CA ALA A 162 -24.82 19.33 6.33
C ALA A 162 -25.86 20.18 7.05
N VAL A 163 -26.26 19.79 8.27
CA VAL A 163 -27.06 20.66 9.14
C VAL A 163 -26.22 21.83 9.64
N THR A 164 -26.84 22.95 10.03
CA THR A 164 -26.09 24.13 10.51
C THR A 164 -25.26 23.85 11.77
N GLY A 165 -25.74 22.96 12.64
CA GLY A 165 -25.19 22.72 13.97
C GLY A 165 -25.88 23.55 15.05
N CYS A 166 -25.96 23.00 16.26
CA CYS A 166 -26.68 23.65 17.37
C CYS A 166 -26.00 24.96 17.82
N VAL A 167 -24.66 25.00 17.82
CA VAL A 167 -23.87 26.18 18.19
C VAL A 167 -24.10 27.33 17.22
N ALA A 168 -23.96 27.07 15.90
CA ALA A 168 -24.19 28.08 14.87
C ALA A 168 -25.64 28.61 14.92
N THR A 169 -26.61 27.74 15.16
CA THR A 169 -28.03 28.11 15.26
C THR A 169 -28.31 29.01 16.45
N ALA A 170 -27.81 28.63 17.64
CA ALA A 170 -27.96 29.45 18.84
C ALA A 170 -27.25 30.80 18.69
N MET A 171 -26.04 30.80 18.13
CA MET A 171 -25.23 31.98 17.86
C MET A 171 -25.93 32.94 16.87
N ALA A 172 -26.45 32.41 15.76
CA ALA A 172 -27.16 33.20 14.76
C ALA A 172 -28.42 33.87 15.33
N GLN A 173 -29.18 33.17 16.18
CA GLN A 173 -30.35 33.74 16.84
C GLN A 173 -29.97 34.89 17.79
N VAL A 174 -28.90 34.74 18.58
CA VAL A 174 -28.40 35.80 19.48
C VAL A 174 -27.88 36.99 18.69
N ILE A 175 -27.08 36.76 17.63
CA ILE A 175 -26.56 37.84 16.77
C ILE A 175 -27.70 38.62 16.10
N ASN A 176 -28.71 37.91 15.57
CA ASN A 176 -29.86 38.55 14.93
C ASN A 176 -30.71 39.37 15.91
N TYR A 177 -30.75 38.98 17.18
CA TYR A 177 -31.42 39.75 18.23
C TYR A 177 -30.62 41.01 18.63
N GLU A 178 -29.33 40.83 18.95
CA GLU A 178 -28.47 41.89 19.47
C GLU A 178 -28.10 42.94 18.41
N LYS A 179 -27.94 42.54 17.15
CA LYS A 179 -27.63 43.41 15.99
C LYS A 179 -26.45 44.37 16.25
N LYS A 180 -25.46 43.96 17.05
CA LYS A 180 -24.33 44.81 17.49
C LYS A 180 -23.45 45.30 16.33
N SER A 181 -23.28 44.50 15.29
CA SER A 181 -22.60 44.88 14.04
C SER A 181 -23.34 44.30 12.86
N SER A 182 -23.56 45.09 11.81
CA SER A 182 -23.98 44.58 10.49
C SER A 182 -22.82 43.94 9.73
N ARG A 183 -21.58 44.34 10.02
CA ARG A 183 -20.37 43.95 9.30
C ARG A 183 -19.68 42.79 10.00
N VAL A 184 -19.37 41.74 9.24
CA VAL A 184 -18.62 40.58 9.68
C VAL A 184 -17.30 40.55 8.92
N ALA A 185 -16.19 40.45 9.65
CA ALA A 185 -14.85 40.38 9.08
C ALA A 185 -14.65 39.07 8.31
N GLU A 186 -13.60 39.03 7.49
CA GLU A 186 -13.17 37.83 6.78
C GLU A 186 -12.92 36.66 7.76
N ILE A 187 -13.48 35.50 7.47
CA ILE A 187 -13.27 34.27 8.23
C ILE A 187 -12.34 33.34 7.44
N PRO A 188 -11.15 33.00 7.98
CA PRO A 188 -10.19 32.14 7.30
C PRO A 188 -10.76 30.77 6.89
N GLU A 189 -10.09 30.17 5.90
CA GLU A 189 -10.32 28.77 5.54
C GLU A 189 -9.85 27.83 6.66
N TYR A 190 -10.48 26.65 6.73
CA TYR A 190 -10.06 25.59 7.64
C TYR A 190 -10.53 24.23 7.11
N TRP A 191 -9.92 23.18 7.66
CA TRP A 191 -10.32 21.80 7.41
C TRP A 191 -11.05 21.24 8.64
N THR A 192 -12.08 20.43 8.39
CA THR A 192 -12.65 19.50 9.36
C THR A 192 -12.40 18.07 8.90
N ASP A 193 -12.68 17.09 9.75
CA ASP A 193 -12.56 15.65 9.45
C ASP A 193 -13.34 15.21 8.20
N LYS A 194 -14.33 16.02 7.77
CA LYS A 194 -15.28 15.69 6.71
C LYS A 194 -15.30 16.65 5.53
N VAL A 195 -14.90 17.92 5.71
CA VAL A 195 -15.03 18.92 4.65
C VAL A 195 -14.02 20.06 4.74
N TYR A 196 -13.55 20.50 3.57
CA TYR A 196 -12.80 21.74 3.42
C TYR A 196 -13.74 22.94 3.38
N MET A 197 -13.47 23.93 4.23
CA MET A 197 -14.25 25.17 4.30
C MET A 197 -13.42 26.32 3.74
N PRO A 198 -13.79 26.89 2.58
CA PRO A 198 -13.03 27.95 1.95
C PRO A 198 -13.18 29.27 2.73
N ASN A 199 -12.24 30.19 2.53
CA ASN A 199 -12.29 31.54 3.10
C ASN A 199 -13.65 32.22 2.83
N LEU A 200 -14.27 32.76 3.88
CA LEU A 200 -15.44 33.61 3.74
C LEU A 200 -15.02 35.07 3.75
N PRO A 201 -15.34 35.84 2.70
CA PRO A 201 -14.96 37.24 2.62
C PRO A 201 -15.71 38.05 3.69
N GLU A 202 -15.24 39.27 3.90
CA GLU A 202 -15.99 40.25 4.67
C GLU A 202 -17.42 40.43 4.11
N TYR A 203 -18.42 40.50 4.98
CA TYR A 203 -19.84 40.56 4.59
C TYR A 203 -20.64 41.53 5.46
N GLU A 204 -21.62 42.21 4.86
CA GLU A 204 -22.52 43.12 5.57
C GLU A 204 -23.96 42.61 5.54
N PHE A 205 -24.48 42.23 6.71
CA PHE A 205 -25.85 41.74 6.91
C PHE A 205 -26.85 42.87 7.09
N ASN A 206 -28.00 42.76 6.42
CA ASN A 206 -29.18 43.59 6.69
C ASN A 206 -30.13 42.89 7.66
N PHE A 207 -29.86 43.00 8.96
CA PHE A 207 -30.64 42.35 10.02
C PHE A 207 -32.10 42.82 10.13
N ASP A 208 -32.48 43.93 9.51
CA ASP A 208 -33.88 44.39 9.49
C ASP A 208 -34.71 43.72 8.39
N ASN A 209 -34.05 43.06 7.43
CA ASN A 209 -34.69 42.36 6.32
C ASN A 209 -33.88 41.12 5.90
N LEU A 210 -33.64 40.21 6.85
CA LEU A 210 -33.04 38.90 6.59
C LEU A 210 -34.07 37.97 5.94
N ASP A 211 -33.88 37.66 4.66
CA ASP A 211 -34.61 36.58 3.98
C ASP A 211 -33.95 35.21 4.23
N ASN A 212 -34.52 34.14 3.68
CA ASN A 212 -34.00 32.78 3.89
C ASN A 212 -32.53 32.63 3.46
N ASP A 213 -32.11 33.30 2.38
CA ASP A 213 -30.72 33.24 1.90
C ASP A 213 -29.78 33.99 2.86
N GLY A 214 -30.20 35.15 3.35
CA GLY A 214 -29.48 35.90 4.37
C GLY A 214 -29.37 35.12 5.69
N ILE A 215 -30.42 34.40 6.11
CA ILE A 215 -30.38 33.55 7.30
C ILE A 215 -29.42 32.38 7.09
N ALA A 216 -29.49 31.68 5.96
CA ALA A 216 -28.58 30.59 5.64
C ALA A 216 -27.12 31.04 5.56
N THR A 217 -26.90 32.25 5.04
CA THR A 217 -25.58 32.89 5.02
C THR A 217 -25.11 33.19 6.44
N LEU A 218 -25.96 33.77 7.30
CA LEU A 218 -25.62 34.01 8.70
C LEU A 218 -25.25 32.71 9.43
N MET A 219 -25.99 31.63 9.19
CA MET A 219 -25.71 30.30 9.77
C MET A 219 -24.35 29.75 9.33
N LEU A 220 -24.00 29.88 8.05
CA LEU A 220 -22.68 29.50 7.54
C LEU A 220 -21.56 30.32 8.18
N TYR A 221 -21.71 31.65 8.27
CA TYR A 221 -20.70 32.51 8.90
C TYR A 221 -20.54 32.18 10.39
N CYS A 222 -21.65 31.95 11.11
CA CYS A 222 -21.59 31.51 12.51
C CYS A 222 -20.84 30.19 12.64
N GLY A 223 -21.19 29.16 11.85
CA GLY A 223 -20.53 27.85 11.92
C GLY A 223 -19.05 27.91 11.55
N GLN A 224 -18.69 28.58 10.46
CA GLN A 224 -17.29 28.74 10.04
C GLN A 224 -16.46 29.53 11.06
N SER A 225 -17.04 30.54 11.71
CA SER A 225 -16.33 31.35 12.71
C SER A 225 -15.89 30.57 13.94
N VAL A 226 -16.57 29.45 14.25
CA VAL A 226 -16.27 28.53 15.35
C VAL A 226 -15.76 27.17 14.86
N ARG A 227 -15.24 27.12 13.63
CA ARG A 227 -14.63 25.94 13.02
C ARG A 227 -15.52 24.68 13.05
N MET A 228 -16.81 24.85 12.75
CA MET A 228 -17.82 23.79 12.77
C MET A 228 -17.41 22.53 11.98
N ASN A 229 -17.44 21.38 12.64
CA ASN A 229 -17.32 20.08 11.98
C ASN A 229 -18.66 19.69 11.35
N TYR A 230 -18.83 19.99 10.07
CA TYR A 230 -20.09 19.80 9.34
C TYR A 230 -20.36 18.33 9.00
N SER A 231 -21.61 17.89 9.21
CA SER A 231 -22.08 16.55 8.89
C SER A 231 -23.58 16.59 8.50
N PRO A 232 -24.07 15.65 7.66
CA PRO A 232 -25.49 15.58 7.30
C PRO A 232 -26.43 15.31 8.47
N LEU A 233 -25.94 14.63 9.51
CA LEU A 233 -26.75 14.22 10.66
C LEU A 233 -26.61 15.20 11.83
N GLU A 234 -25.38 15.51 12.22
CA GLU A 234 -25.07 16.32 13.41
C GLU A 234 -23.77 17.11 13.19
N SER A 235 -23.88 18.43 13.06
CA SER A 235 -22.71 19.31 12.96
C SER A 235 -22.31 19.83 14.34
N GLY A 236 -21.04 19.69 14.70
CA GLY A 236 -20.51 19.98 16.03
C GLY A 236 -19.48 21.11 16.04
N ALA A 237 -19.54 21.98 17.05
CA ALA A 237 -18.54 22.99 17.34
C ALA A 237 -18.42 23.18 18.85
N ILE A 238 -17.31 23.78 19.29
CA ILE A 238 -17.03 24.06 20.70
C ILE A 238 -17.64 25.43 21.04
N VAL A 239 -18.51 25.51 22.05
CA VAL A 239 -19.18 26.76 22.43
C VAL A 239 -18.20 27.79 23.03
N GLN A 240 -17.10 27.31 23.62
CA GLN A 240 -16.02 28.11 24.17
C GLN A 240 -15.33 29.00 23.12
N ASP A 241 -15.44 28.68 21.82
CA ASP A 241 -14.87 29.46 20.72
C ASP A 241 -15.78 30.65 20.34
N VAL A 242 -17.06 30.63 20.72
CA VAL A 242 -18.03 31.67 20.39
C VAL A 242 -17.60 33.07 20.84
N PRO A 243 -17.11 33.29 22.08
CA PRO A 243 -16.69 34.63 22.50
C PRO A 243 -15.55 35.20 21.66
N GLU A 244 -14.56 34.39 21.29
CA GLU A 244 -13.49 34.84 20.39
C GLU A 244 -14.05 35.15 19.01
N ALA A 245 -14.89 34.27 18.46
CA ALA A 245 -15.52 34.48 17.16
C ALA A 245 -16.35 35.79 17.12
N LEU A 246 -17.15 36.05 18.16
CA LEU A 246 -17.97 37.27 18.27
C LEU A 246 -17.12 38.54 18.30
N ARG A 247 -15.99 38.54 19.03
CA ARG A 247 -15.07 39.69 19.09
C ARG A 247 -14.31 39.86 17.78
N LYS A 248 -13.74 38.77 17.26
CA LYS A 248 -12.82 38.77 16.13
C LYS A 248 -13.52 39.04 14.80
N TYR A 249 -14.67 38.40 14.58
CA TYR A 249 -15.36 38.44 13.29
C TYR A 249 -16.63 39.28 13.33
N PHE A 250 -17.42 39.23 14.40
CA PHE A 250 -18.72 39.91 14.46
C PHE A 250 -18.68 41.30 15.13
N GLY A 251 -17.50 41.82 15.47
CA GLY A 251 -17.33 43.20 15.92
C GLY A 251 -17.94 43.53 17.28
N TRP A 252 -18.07 42.55 18.17
CA TRP A 252 -18.56 42.80 19.53
C TRP A 252 -17.47 43.50 20.36
N GLU A 253 -17.69 44.77 20.72
CA GLU A 253 -16.73 45.59 21.48
C GLU A 253 -16.69 45.30 22.98
N GLN A 254 -17.76 44.71 23.53
CA GLN A 254 -17.82 44.30 24.95
C GLN A 254 -17.07 42.97 25.13
N GLU A 255 -16.45 42.79 26.30
CA GLU A 255 -15.87 41.50 26.68
C GLU A 255 -16.97 40.44 26.86
N VAL A 256 -17.30 39.76 25.77
CA VAL A 256 -18.08 38.53 25.81
C VAL A 256 -17.16 37.41 26.28
N ARG A 257 -17.66 36.46 27.06
CA ARG A 257 -16.86 35.30 27.51
C ARG A 257 -17.73 34.10 27.76
N PHE A 258 -17.09 32.94 27.77
CA PHE A 258 -17.71 31.70 28.19
C PHE A 258 -17.43 31.50 29.67
N VAL A 259 -18.46 31.19 30.45
CA VAL A 259 -18.33 30.82 31.86
C VAL A 259 -18.89 29.42 32.08
N GLU A 260 -18.19 28.62 32.86
CA GLU A 260 -18.59 27.26 33.19
C GLU A 260 -19.43 27.21 34.46
N ARG A 261 -20.48 26.39 34.41
CA ARG A 261 -21.41 26.19 35.51
C ARG A 261 -20.73 25.65 36.76
N ALA A 262 -19.71 24.81 36.58
CA ALA A 262 -18.92 24.21 37.65
C ALA A 262 -18.24 25.24 38.56
N ASN A 263 -18.00 26.46 38.06
CA ASN A 263 -17.30 27.52 38.79
C ASN A 263 -18.23 28.32 39.73
N PHE A 264 -19.53 28.01 39.75
CA PHE A 264 -20.53 28.78 40.49
C PHE A 264 -21.44 27.89 41.32
N ASN A 265 -21.88 28.37 42.48
CA ASN A 265 -22.98 27.74 43.21
C ASN A 265 -24.34 28.01 42.54
N ASP A 266 -25.38 27.32 43.01
CA ASP A 266 -26.73 27.36 42.44
C ASP A 266 -27.38 28.74 42.43
N GLU A 267 -27.19 29.49 43.50
CA GLU A 267 -27.77 30.82 43.65
C GLU A 267 -27.06 31.82 42.74
N HIS A 268 -25.73 31.75 42.66
CA HIS A 268 -24.92 32.66 41.85
C HIS A 268 -25.22 32.45 40.36
N TRP A 269 -25.17 31.21 39.87
CA TRP A 269 -25.44 30.93 38.46
C TRP A 269 -26.82 31.39 38.01
N ASN A 270 -27.85 31.06 38.79
CA ASN A 270 -29.22 31.47 38.50
C ASN A 270 -29.38 32.99 38.52
N ARG A 271 -28.66 33.67 39.41
CA ARG A 271 -28.64 35.13 39.46
C ARG A 271 -28.04 35.70 38.18
N MET A 272 -26.88 35.22 37.73
CA MET A 272 -26.25 35.69 36.49
C MET A 272 -27.18 35.50 35.29
N VAL A 273 -27.79 34.33 35.15
CA VAL A 273 -28.78 34.05 34.09
C VAL A 273 -29.94 35.04 34.17
N LYS A 274 -30.56 35.20 35.34
CA LYS A 274 -31.68 36.14 35.52
C LYS A 274 -31.30 37.58 35.23
N GLU A 275 -30.10 37.99 35.61
CA GLU A 275 -29.63 39.36 35.41
C GLU A 275 -29.26 39.65 33.96
N GLU A 276 -28.69 38.69 33.20
CA GLU A 276 -28.52 38.81 31.75
C GLU A 276 -29.87 38.96 31.04
N ILE A 277 -30.83 38.08 31.34
CA ILE A 277 -32.17 38.17 30.76
C ILE A 277 -32.86 39.49 31.13
N SER A 278 -32.71 39.94 32.38
CA SER A 278 -33.28 41.23 32.84
C SER A 278 -32.60 42.44 32.19
N ALA A 279 -31.34 42.32 31.81
CA ALA A 279 -30.60 43.32 31.03
C ALA A 279 -31.00 43.31 29.54
N GLY A 280 -31.82 42.33 29.12
CA GLY A 280 -32.26 42.18 27.74
C GLY A 280 -31.27 41.40 26.88
N HIS A 281 -30.36 40.62 27.46
CA HIS A 281 -29.38 39.82 26.73
C HIS A 281 -29.79 38.35 26.71
N PRO A 282 -30.15 37.78 25.54
CA PRO A 282 -30.35 36.34 25.42
C PRO A 282 -29.00 35.62 25.52
N ILE A 283 -29.03 34.47 26.16
CA ILE A 283 -27.84 33.74 26.58
C ILE A 283 -27.68 32.51 25.68
N LEU A 284 -26.58 32.44 24.94
CA LEU A 284 -26.18 31.18 24.32
C LEU A 284 -25.67 30.25 25.42
N TYR A 285 -26.34 29.13 25.58
CA TYR A 285 -26.11 28.16 26.65
C TYR A 285 -25.67 26.82 26.07
N SER A 286 -24.77 26.15 26.77
CA SER A 286 -24.24 24.84 26.39
C SER A 286 -24.34 23.83 27.52
N ALA A 287 -24.48 22.57 27.13
CA ALA A 287 -24.37 21.43 28.02
C ALA A 287 -23.68 20.27 27.31
N VAL A 288 -22.88 19.49 28.03
CA VAL A 288 -22.16 18.33 27.48
C VAL A 288 -22.57 17.09 28.26
N ASN A 289 -22.72 15.96 27.56
CA ASN A 289 -22.95 14.67 28.21
C ASN A 289 -21.63 13.97 28.61
N GLU A 290 -21.70 12.96 29.49
CA GLU A 290 -20.52 12.19 29.95
C GLU A 290 -19.72 11.52 28.82
N SER A 291 -20.33 11.34 27.64
CA SER A 291 -19.71 10.75 26.45
C SER A 291 -19.12 11.79 25.48
N GLY A 292 -19.10 13.08 25.86
CA GLY A 292 -18.52 14.17 25.06
C GLY A 292 -19.44 14.78 24.00
N GLY A 293 -20.70 14.34 23.88
CA GLY A 293 -21.68 14.95 22.99
C GLY A 293 -22.18 16.29 23.53
N GLY A 294 -21.88 17.38 22.80
CA GLY A 294 -22.24 18.74 23.16
C GLY A 294 -23.59 19.19 22.60
N HIS A 295 -24.36 19.92 23.41
CA HIS A 295 -25.64 20.54 23.07
C HIS A 295 -25.55 22.05 23.27
N ALA A 296 -26.11 22.83 22.35
CA ALA A 296 -26.26 24.27 22.48
C ALA A 296 -27.68 24.73 22.17
N PHE A 297 -28.14 25.74 22.91
CA PHE A 297 -29.47 26.33 22.81
C PHE A 297 -29.44 27.76 23.38
N VAL A 298 -30.55 28.50 23.30
CA VAL A 298 -30.62 29.87 23.83
C VAL A 298 -31.56 29.92 25.02
N ILE A 299 -31.09 30.46 26.14
CA ILE A 299 -31.97 30.91 27.23
C ILE A 299 -32.34 32.36 26.95
N ASP A 300 -33.63 32.65 26.82
CA ASP A 300 -34.12 33.98 26.43
C ASP A 300 -35.27 34.49 27.29
N GLY A 301 -35.57 33.82 28.40
CA GLY A 301 -36.62 34.23 29.32
C GLY A 301 -36.49 33.55 30.67
N THR A 302 -37.13 34.09 31.70
CA THR A 302 -37.16 33.48 33.04
C THR A 302 -38.57 33.52 33.63
N SER A 303 -38.88 32.55 34.48
CA SER A 303 -40.09 32.50 35.31
C SER A 303 -39.79 31.84 36.63
N ASP A 304 -39.82 32.60 37.73
CA ASP A 304 -39.48 32.09 39.07
C ASP A 304 -38.15 31.33 39.09
N ASP A 305 -38.18 29.99 39.10
CA ASP A 305 -37.02 29.08 39.09
C ASP A 305 -36.86 28.30 37.75
N TYR A 306 -37.53 28.74 36.69
CA TYR A 306 -37.47 28.14 35.35
C TYR A 306 -36.88 29.12 34.34
N PHE A 307 -36.18 28.57 33.36
CA PHE A 307 -35.62 29.32 32.25
C PHE A 307 -36.35 28.96 30.97
N HIS A 308 -36.79 29.97 30.21
CA HIS A 308 -37.31 29.75 28.87
C HIS A 308 -36.16 29.38 27.95
N VAL A 309 -36.30 28.26 27.26
CA VAL A 309 -35.30 27.71 26.35
C VAL A 309 -35.88 27.69 24.94
N ASN A 310 -35.13 28.31 24.02
CA ASN A 310 -35.26 28.13 22.59
C ASN A 310 -34.24 27.09 22.14
N TRP A 311 -34.71 25.93 21.68
CA TRP A 311 -33.84 24.79 21.38
C TRP A 311 -33.10 24.90 20.03
N GLY A 312 -33.42 25.93 19.22
CA GLY A 312 -32.92 26.02 17.84
C GLY A 312 -33.45 24.91 16.94
N TRP A 313 -34.72 24.54 17.13
CA TRP A 313 -35.37 23.39 16.49
C TRP A 313 -36.77 23.72 15.97
N ASP A 314 -36.89 24.75 15.11
CA ASP A 314 -38.14 25.20 14.49
C ASP A 314 -39.25 25.59 15.49
N GLY A 315 -38.85 25.96 16.71
CA GLY A 315 -39.74 26.28 17.83
C GLY A 315 -40.43 25.07 18.46
N TYR A 316 -40.06 23.85 18.07
CA TYR A 316 -40.59 22.63 18.66
C TYR A 316 -40.11 22.49 20.11
N MET A 317 -41.09 22.35 21.02
CA MET A 317 -40.90 22.17 22.46
C MET A 317 -40.15 23.30 23.18
N ASP A 318 -40.04 24.49 22.58
CA ASP A 318 -39.61 25.69 23.31
C ASP A 318 -40.52 25.90 24.53
N GLY A 319 -39.94 26.24 25.67
CA GLY A 319 -40.67 26.29 26.93
C GLY A 319 -39.78 26.58 28.13
N TYR A 320 -40.36 26.49 29.31
CA TYR A 320 -39.72 26.77 30.59
C TYR A 320 -39.23 25.48 31.24
N PHE A 321 -37.94 25.38 31.51
CA PHE A 321 -37.32 24.19 32.07
C PHE A 321 -36.51 24.52 33.32
N SER A 322 -36.46 23.57 34.26
CA SER A 322 -35.68 23.70 35.48
C SER A 322 -34.34 23.00 35.33
N PHE A 323 -33.24 23.73 35.41
CA PHE A 323 -31.90 23.13 35.44
C PHE A 323 -31.48 22.72 36.87
N GLN A 324 -32.40 22.84 37.84
CA GLN A 324 -32.22 22.49 39.26
C GLN A 324 -33.47 21.75 39.78
N PRO A 325 -33.65 20.47 39.39
CA PRO A 325 -34.82 19.70 39.78
C PRO A 325 -34.87 19.36 41.29
N PHE A 326 -33.82 19.65 42.07
CA PHE A 326 -33.69 19.33 43.50
C PHE A 326 -33.41 20.58 44.37
N GLY A 327 -33.43 20.41 45.70
CA GLY A 327 -33.06 21.46 46.65
C GLY A 327 -31.56 21.78 46.65
N SER A 328 -31.19 22.95 47.17
CA SER A 328 -29.86 23.62 47.09
C SER A 328 -28.63 22.83 47.58
N ASP A 329 -28.82 21.67 48.19
CA ASP A 329 -27.76 20.96 48.94
C ASP A 329 -27.26 19.69 48.24
N ASN A 330 -27.87 19.32 47.11
CA ASN A 330 -27.46 18.15 46.30
C ASN A 330 -27.02 18.63 44.92
N GLN A 331 -25.80 19.16 44.83
CA GLN A 331 -25.12 19.30 43.54
C GLN A 331 -24.78 17.91 43.05
N SER A 332 -25.55 17.45 42.09
CA SER A 332 -25.22 16.28 41.31
C SER A 332 -24.11 16.59 40.31
N GLU A 333 -23.27 15.60 40.02
CA GLU A 333 -22.20 15.69 39.03
C GLU A 333 -22.70 16.13 37.64
N TYR A 334 -23.98 15.89 37.31
CA TYR A 334 -24.61 16.21 36.02
C TYR A 334 -24.84 17.73 35.74
N ILE A 335 -24.75 18.60 36.75
CA ILE A 335 -24.93 20.06 36.58
C ILE A 335 -23.60 20.74 36.20
N LEU A 336 -22.46 20.07 36.38
CA LEU A 336 -21.14 20.70 36.25
C LEU A 336 -20.72 20.94 34.79
N MET A 337 -21.16 20.09 33.85
CA MET A 337 -20.80 20.20 32.42
C MET A 337 -21.74 21.11 31.61
N GLN A 338 -22.08 22.26 32.18
CA GLN A 338 -22.86 23.31 31.51
C GLN A 338 -22.03 24.58 31.43
N GLY A 339 -22.36 25.47 30.49
CA GLY A 339 -21.72 26.77 30.41
C GLY A 339 -22.55 27.76 29.61
N MET A 340 -22.21 29.04 29.71
CA MET A 340 -22.92 30.09 28.99
C MET A 340 -21.99 31.16 28.46
N VAL A 341 -22.39 31.75 27.34
CA VAL A 341 -21.76 32.94 26.78
C VAL A 341 -22.45 34.17 27.37
N THR A 342 -21.69 35.00 28.09
CA THR A 342 -22.18 36.14 28.86
C THR A 342 -21.32 37.38 28.61
N THR A 343 -21.91 38.57 28.75
CA THR A 343 -21.21 39.86 28.73
C THR A 343 -20.93 40.40 30.13
N ARG A 344 -21.41 39.71 31.17
CA ARG A 344 -21.20 40.13 32.54
C ARG A 344 -19.76 39.87 32.95
N ASP A 345 -19.13 40.91 33.49
CA ASP A 345 -17.87 40.83 34.21
C ASP A 345 -18.04 40.27 35.64
N ASP A 346 -18.97 39.32 35.81
CA ASP A 346 -19.03 38.49 37.01
C ASP A 346 -17.91 37.46 36.86
N ASP A 347 -16.68 37.94 36.93
CA ASP A 347 -15.53 37.07 37.07
C ASP A 347 -15.90 36.23 38.30
N PRO A 348 -15.87 34.88 38.26
CA PRO A 348 -15.98 34.12 39.51
C PRO A 348 -14.96 34.70 40.50
N SER A 349 -13.88 35.28 39.97
CA SER A 349 -12.86 36.05 40.63
C SER A 349 -13.04 37.59 40.77
N ALA A 350 -14.13 38.22 40.33
CA ALA A 350 -14.51 39.55 40.85
C ALA A 350 -14.97 39.43 42.32
N ASP A 351 -15.59 38.30 42.68
CA ASP A 351 -15.79 37.88 44.07
C ASP A 351 -14.62 37.04 44.64
N ILE A 352 -13.89 36.25 43.82
CA ILE A 352 -12.73 35.39 44.22
C ILE A 352 -11.33 36.11 44.24
N ILE A 353 -10.91 36.91 43.24
CA ILE A 353 -9.67 37.74 43.21
C ILE A 353 -9.70 38.82 44.30
N THR A 354 -10.86 39.33 44.70
CA THR A 354 -10.91 40.38 45.73
C THR A 354 -10.62 39.88 47.15
N HIS A 355 -10.55 38.56 47.40
CA HIS A 355 -10.41 38.00 48.75
C HIS A 355 -9.38 36.85 48.91
N GLY A 356 -8.48 36.63 47.95
CA GLY A 356 -7.38 35.67 48.14
C GLY A 356 -6.45 36.08 49.30
N THR A 357 -5.96 35.12 50.08
CA THR A 357 -4.96 35.34 51.14
C THR A 357 -3.61 34.79 50.71
N THR A 358 -2.57 35.61 50.76
CA THR A 358 -1.20 35.18 50.45
C THR A 358 -0.56 34.56 51.69
N ILE A 359 -0.18 33.28 51.58
CA ILE A 359 0.51 32.51 52.62
C ILE A 359 1.78 31.94 52.00
N ASP A 360 2.93 32.24 52.62
CA ASP A 360 4.26 31.81 52.15
C ASP A 360 4.54 32.11 50.67
N GLY A 361 4.02 33.25 50.18
CA GLY A 361 4.23 33.71 48.81
C GLY A 361 3.28 33.11 47.76
N ILE A 362 2.32 32.28 48.18
CA ILE A 362 1.28 31.70 47.31
C ILE A 362 -0.07 32.30 47.67
N ASN A 363 -0.84 32.73 46.65
CA ASN A 363 -2.17 33.29 46.85
C ASN A 363 -3.21 32.17 46.86
N TYR A 364 -4.05 32.12 47.91
CA TYR A 364 -5.07 31.09 48.06
C TYR A 364 -6.46 31.69 48.23
N GLN A 365 -7.48 31.05 47.67
CA GLN A 365 -8.85 31.15 48.21
C GLN A 365 -9.04 30.05 49.25
N LEU A 366 -9.59 30.41 50.41
CA LEU A 366 -9.90 29.48 51.50
C LEU A 366 -11.41 29.25 51.58
N ASP A 367 -11.83 28.00 51.67
CA ASP A 367 -13.21 27.64 52.00
C ASP A 367 -13.26 27.14 53.45
N GLU A 368 -13.85 27.95 54.33
CA GLU A 368 -13.99 27.63 55.76
C GLU A 368 -14.98 26.49 56.02
N ALA A 369 -15.92 26.23 55.12
CA ALA A 369 -16.92 25.18 55.30
C ALA A 369 -16.32 23.79 55.03
N SER A 370 -15.54 23.66 53.95
CA SER A 370 -14.88 22.41 53.57
C SER A 370 -13.46 22.26 54.12
N LEU A 371 -12.89 23.32 54.70
CA LEU A 371 -11.47 23.40 55.07
C LEU A 371 -10.54 23.09 53.87
N SER A 372 -10.91 23.56 52.68
CA SER A 372 -10.11 23.44 51.47
C SER A 372 -9.48 24.77 51.06
N ALA A 373 -8.41 24.69 50.28
CA ALA A 373 -7.71 25.83 49.70
C ALA A 373 -7.47 25.63 48.21
N MET A 374 -7.73 26.68 47.44
CA MET A 374 -7.47 26.76 46.01
C MET A 374 -6.31 27.73 45.75
N VAL A 375 -5.33 27.33 44.93
CA VAL A 375 -4.25 28.21 44.47
C VAL A 375 -4.78 29.19 43.41
N LEU A 376 -4.45 30.46 43.55
CA LEU A 376 -4.88 31.54 42.65
C LEU A 376 -3.69 32.26 42.00
N PRO A 377 -3.92 33.06 40.94
CA PRO A 377 -2.93 34.01 40.44
C PRO A 377 -2.46 34.97 41.55
N LEU A 378 -1.22 35.47 41.46
CA LEU A 378 -0.77 36.53 42.35
C LEU A 378 -1.53 37.83 42.09
N LYS A 379 -1.62 38.68 43.13
CA LYS A 379 -2.34 39.95 43.07
C LYS A 379 -1.60 40.98 42.20
N ASN A 380 -2.34 41.97 41.69
CA ASN A 380 -1.81 43.13 40.95
C ASN A 380 -1.03 42.78 39.67
N GLY A 381 -1.29 41.62 39.05
CA GLY A 381 -0.61 41.18 37.83
C GLY A 381 0.81 40.65 38.05
N GLU A 382 1.24 40.44 39.29
CA GLU A 382 2.47 39.69 39.57
C GLU A 382 2.34 38.23 39.06
N LYS A 383 3.48 37.59 38.78
CA LYS A 383 3.55 36.21 38.27
C LYS A 383 4.46 35.36 39.13
N TYR A 384 4.10 34.09 39.30
CA TYR A 384 4.96 33.10 39.95
C TYR A 384 6.27 32.94 39.14
N ARG A 385 7.38 32.66 39.84
CA ARG A 385 8.72 32.62 39.24
C ARG A 385 9.65 31.70 40.03
N GLY A 386 10.70 31.20 39.38
CA GLY A 386 11.71 30.34 40.00
C GLY A 386 11.15 28.96 40.40
N GLU A 387 11.56 28.47 41.57
CA GLU A 387 11.05 27.24 42.18
C GLU A 387 9.80 27.53 43.03
N LEU A 388 8.72 26.79 42.76
CA LEU A 388 7.46 26.91 43.45
C LEU A 388 7.07 25.58 44.11
N ILE A 389 6.92 25.57 45.42
CA ILE A 389 6.50 24.38 46.18
C ILE A 389 5.07 24.59 46.65
N ILE A 390 4.12 23.84 46.08
CA ILE A 390 2.74 23.87 46.56
C ILE A 390 2.64 22.93 47.78
N PRO A 391 2.31 23.46 48.98
CA PRO A 391 2.15 22.62 50.17
C PRO A 391 0.82 21.85 50.10
N SER A 392 0.78 20.63 50.64
CA SER A 392 -0.47 19.86 50.74
C SER A 392 -1.46 20.47 51.74
N HIS A 393 -0.95 21.20 52.75
CA HIS A 393 -1.74 21.85 53.77
C HIS A 393 -1.16 23.21 54.14
N ILE A 394 -2.03 24.16 54.44
CA ILE A 394 -1.66 25.50 54.92
C ILE A 394 -2.40 25.82 56.22
N ASN A 395 -1.75 26.58 57.11
CA ASN A 395 -2.35 27.03 58.36
C ASN A 395 -2.72 28.51 58.24
N HIS A 396 -4.00 28.83 58.43
CA HIS A 396 -4.48 30.21 58.45
C HIS A 396 -5.47 30.43 59.59
N GLN A 397 -5.23 31.47 60.40
CA GLN A 397 -6.10 31.87 61.53
C GLN A 397 -6.50 30.73 62.50
N GLY A 398 -5.64 29.73 62.67
CA GLY A 398 -5.86 28.61 63.60
C GLY A 398 -6.56 27.39 62.99
N ASN A 399 -6.96 27.46 61.72
CA ASN A 399 -7.47 26.33 60.94
C ASN A 399 -6.38 25.79 60.01
N THR A 400 -6.43 24.49 59.71
CA THR A 400 -5.61 23.83 58.69
C THR A 400 -6.49 23.58 57.48
N TYR A 401 -6.07 24.08 56.32
CA TYR A 401 -6.76 23.90 55.04
C TYR A 401 -5.96 22.95 54.16
N THR A 402 -6.65 22.01 53.49
CA THR A 402 -6.05 21.14 52.49
C THR A 402 -5.99 21.87 51.15
N VAL A 403 -4.81 21.97 50.55
CA VAL A 403 -4.68 22.57 49.21
C VAL A 403 -5.07 21.53 48.19
N SER A 404 -6.23 21.71 47.53
CA SER A 404 -6.83 20.67 46.70
C SER A 404 -7.16 21.07 45.27
N TYR A 405 -6.96 22.35 44.92
CA TYR A 405 -7.37 22.85 43.61
C TYR A 405 -6.40 23.90 43.06
N PHE A 406 -6.10 23.82 41.76
CA PHE A 406 -5.52 24.93 41.02
C PHE A 406 -6.65 25.73 40.36
N GLY A 407 -6.80 26.97 40.78
CA GLY A 407 -7.86 27.86 40.30
C GLY A 407 -7.60 28.44 38.91
N PRO A 408 -8.59 29.19 38.40
CA PRO A 408 -8.52 29.83 37.09
C PRO A 408 -7.24 30.63 36.93
N SER A 409 -6.54 30.40 35.81
CA SER A 409 -5.33 31.14 35.43
C SER A 409 -4.17 31.13 36.44
N ALA A 410 -4.15 30.19 37.40
CA ALA A 410 -3.21 30.21 38.53
C ALA A 410 -1.74 30.43 38.11
N PHE A 411 -1.30 29.83 37.01
CA PHE A 411 0.07 29.98 36.48
C PHE A 411 0.14 30.61 35.08
N VAL A 412 -0.97 31.12 34.53
CA VAL A 412 -1.00 31.67 33.16
C VAL A 412 -0.03 32.84 33.04
N GLY A 413 0.82 32.82 32.02
CA GLY A 413 1.86 33.82 31.74
C GLY A 413 3.01 33.83 32.75
N CYS A 414 3.19 32.79 33.57
CA CYS A 414 4.33 32.68 34.48
C CYS A 414 5.61 32.26 33.75
N GLY A 415 6.03 33.05 32.75
CA GLY A 415 7.18 32.75 31.89
C GLY A 415 8.55 32.76 32.59
N HIS A 416 8.62 33.02 33.90
CA HIS A 416 9.83 32.91 34.72
C HIS A 416 9.75 31.78 35.75
N LEU A 417 8.67 31.00 35.76
CA LEU A 417 8.57 29.79 36.60
C LEU A 417 9.48 28.71 36.01
N GLU A 418 10.39 28.18 36.84
CA GLU A 418 11.41 27.21 36.41
C GLU A 418 11.07 25.79 36.88
N SER A 419 10.47 25.67 38.07
CA SER A 419 10.04 24.39 38.62
C SER A 419 8.80 24.50 39.51
N ILE A 420 8.01 23.43 39.56
CA ILE A 420 6.85 23.32 40.44
C ILE A 420 6.80 21.95 41.14
N PHE A 421 6.49 21.94 42.43
CA PHE A 421 6.11 20.74 43.18
C PHE A 421 4.60 20.69 43.39
N ILE A 422 3.96 19.58 43.00
CA ILE A 422 2.51 19.34 43.04
C ILE A 422 2.20 18.24 44.07
N PRO A 423 1.52 18.56 45.18
CA PRO A 423 1.17 17.58 46.20
C PRO A 423 0.02 16.66 45.74
N ALA A 424 -0.08 15.49 46.36
CA ALA A 424 -1.11 14.49 46.03
C ALA A 424 -2.53 14.95 46.40
N THR A 425 -2.65 16.03 47.18
CA THR A 425 -3.93 16.61 47.60
C THR A 425 -4.60 17.42 46.49
N ILE A 426 -3.89 17.81 45.42
CA ILE A 426 -4.54 18.46 44.27
C ILE A 426 -5.39 17.43 43.55
N GLU A 427 -6.69 17.70 43.47
CA GLU A 427 -7.67 16.79 42.87
C GLU A 427 -8.15 17.31 41.51
N LYS A 428 -8.09 18.62 41.28
CA LYS A 428 -8.63 19.28 40.09
C LYS A 428 -7.77 20.47 39.66
N GLN A 429 -7.89 20.86 38.39
CA GLN A 429 -7.32 22.07 37.84
C GLN A 429 -8.13 22.59 36.65
N GLU A 430 -8.05 23.89 36.37
CA GLU A 430 -8.68 24.49 35.19
C GLU A 430 -7.87 24.37 33.90
N TRP A 431 -8.49 24.77 32.78
CA TRP A 431 -7.92 24.70 31.44
C TRP A 431 -6.75 25.68 31.30
N SER A 432 -5.71 25.26 30.56
CA SER A 432 -4.57 26.10 30.19
C SER A 432 -3.87 26.82 31.35
N ILE A 433 -3.95 26.30 32.59
CA ILE A 433 -3.42 27.03 33.76
C ILE A 433 -1.91 27.26 33.70
N PHE A 434 -1.17 26.50 32.88
CA PHE A 434 0.27 26.64 32.66
C PHE A 434 0.62 27.36 31.35
N ASP A 435 -0.36 27.89 30.60
CA ASP A 435 -0.10 28.61 29.35
C ASP A 435 0.88 29.77 29.57
N GLY A 436 1.86 29.92 28.68
CA GLY A 436 2.95 30.90 28.79
C GLY A 436 3.97 30.63 29.90
N CYS A 437 4.04 29.41 30.45
CA CYS A 437 5.11 28.97 31.36
C CYS A 437 6.34 28.46 30.60
N ASP A 438 6.83 29.22 29.61
CA ASP A 438 7.84 28.77 28.63
C ASP A 438 9.19 28.35 29.23
N ASN A 439 9.48 28.71 30.48
CA ASN A 439 10.71 28.36 31.21
C ASN A 439 10.54 27.24 32.24
N LEU A 440 9.35 26.64 32.34
CA LEU A 440 9.14 25.50 33.23
C LEU A 440 9.94 24.31 32.70
N ARG A 441 10.90 23.82 33.48
CA ARG A 441 11.80 22.70 33.11
C ARG A 441 11.69 21.51 34.05
N LYS A 442 11.10 21.68 35.24
CA LYS A 442 10.93 20.60 36.22
C LYS A 442 9.51 20.59 36.79
N VAL A 443 8.85 19.45 36.71
CA VAL A 443 7.58 19.18 37.40
C VAL A 443 7.81 18.04 38.38
N ASP A 444 7.67 18.30 39.66
CA ASP A 444 7.85 17.33 40.74
C ASP A 444 6.49 16.99 41.34
N VAL A 445 6.15 15.70 41.42
CA VAL A 445 4.85 15.25 41.93
C VAL A 445 5.04 14.39 43.17
N GLU A 446 4.11 14.48 44.12
CA GLU A 446 4.13 13.65 45.33
C GLU A 446 3.66 12.21 45.07
N ASP A 447 2.59 12.06 44.27
CA ASP A 447 1.98 10.77 43.94
C ASP A 447 1.63 10.71 42.44
N MET A 448 2.12 9.67 41.76
CA MET A 448 1.91 9.49 40.32
C MET A 448 0.44 9.19 39.98
N ALA A 449 -0.27 8.46 40.83
CA ALA A 449 -1.64 8.05 40.57
C ALA A 449 -2.61 9.25 40.72
N ALA A 450 -2.38 10.08 41.74
CA ALA A 450 -3.05 11.36 41.91
C ALA A 450 -2.73 12.28 40.74
N PHE A 451 -1.45 12.39 40.35
CA PHE A 451 -1.06 13.20 39.21
C PHE A 451 -1.81 12.77 37.95
N ILE A 452 -1.83 11.48 37.60
CA ILE A 452 -2.53 10.96 36.41
C ILE A 452 -4.04 11.25 36.47
N ARG A 453 -4.66 11.13 37.65
CA ARG A 453 -6.09 11.38 37.86
C ARG A 453 -6.48 12.85 37.88
N LEU A 454 -5.54 13.78 38.02
CA LEU A 454 -5.83 15.21 37.92
C LEU A 454 -6.49 15.47 36.56
N GLU A 455 -7.78 15.79 36.63
CA GLU A 455 -8.60 16.14 35.47
C GLU A 455 -8.02 17.38 34.81
N VAL A 456 -7.68 17.24 33.54
CA VAL A 456 -7.25 18.34 32.67
C VAL A 456 -8.37 18.52 31.68
N GLY A 457 -9.23 19.52 31.87
CA GLY A 457 -10.24 19.77 30.84
C GLY A 457 -9.68 20.61 29.68
N GLY A 458 -10.40 20.60 28.55
CA GLY A 458 -10.17 21.47 27.39
C GLY A 458 -9.11 21.00 26.38
N TRP A 459 -9.23 21.49 25.14
CA TRP A 459 -8.37 21.18 24.00
C TRP A 459 -7.27 22.24 23.84
N TRP A 460 -6.37 22.37 24.82
CA TRP A 460 -4.99 22.90 24.73
C TRP A 460 -4.35 23.02 26.14
N THR A 461 -3.07 22.64 26.28
CA THR A 461 -2.12 23.15 27.31
C THR A 461 -2.45 23.08 28.81
N GLY A 462 -3.15 22.05 29.30
CA GLY A 462 -3.37 21.91 30.75
C GLY A 462 -2.30 21.11 31.52
N SER A 463 -1.41 20.38 30.84
CA SER A 463 -0.32 19.67 31.53
C SER A 463 0.84 20.62 31.85
N PRO A 464 1.39 20.60 33.08
CA PRO A 464 2.62 21.34 33.41
C PRO A 464 3.84 20.85 32.62
N LEU A 465 3.77 19.69 31.96
CA LEU A 465 4.84 19.13 31.13
C LEU A 465 4.88 19.72 29.71
N TRP A 466 3.83 20.43 29.29
CA TRP A 466 3.62 20.86 27.90
C TRP A 466 4.80 21.64 27.30
N TYR A 467 5.53 22.42 28.10
CA TYR A 467 6.67 23.24 27.64
C TYR A 467 8.02 22.52 27.70
N GLY A 468 8.04 21.18 27.68
CA GLY A 468 9.28 20.41 27.60
C GLY A 468 9.94 20.14 28.95
N ALA A 469 9.16 20.02 30.02
CA ALA A 469 9.68 19.82 31.37
C ALA A 469 10.00 18.34 31.68
N ASP A 470 10.99 18.14 32.53
CA ASP A 470 11.32 16.84 33.12
C ASP A 470 10.33 16.52 34.25
N LEU A 471 9.88 15.26 34.31
CA LEU A 471 9.03 14.73 35.38
C LEU A 471 9.87 14.16 36.52
N TYR A 472 9.53 14.54 37.75
CA TYR A 472 10.11 14.02 38.99
C TYR A 472 9.00 13.45 39.89
N LEU A 473 9.31 12.38 40.62
CA LEU A 473 8.46 11.82 41.68
C LEU A 473 9.23 11.94 43.00
N ASN A 474 8.76 12.80 43.90
CA ASN A 474 9.42 13.09 45.19
C ASN A 474 10.91 13.44 45.07
N GLY A 475 11.25 14.29 44.10
CA GLY A 475 12.63 14.75 43.87
C GLY A 475 13.52 13.80 43.06
N GLU A 476 13.02 12.63 42.66
CA GLU A 476 13.74 11.69 41.79
C GLU A 476 13.27 11.81 40.34
N LEU A 477 14.20 11.95 39.39
CA LEU A 477 13.91 12.06 37.96
C LEU A 477 13.26 10.77 37.45
N VAL A 478 12.11 10.88 36.79
CA VAL A 478 11.36 9.75 36.22
C VAL A 478 11.81 9.52 34.79
N LYS A 479 12.54 8.41 34.59
CA LYS A 479 12.91 7.86 33.28
C LYS A 479 12.03 6.68 32.89
N ASP A 480 11.78 5.78 33.84
CA ASP A 480 10.92 4.62 33.66
C ASP A 480 9.56 4.89 34.33
N LEU A 481 8.60 5.35 33.54
CA LEU A 481 7.26 5.68 34.02
C LEU A 481 6.45 4.39 34.23
N VAL A 482 6.17 4.07 35.49
CA VAL A 482 5.24 3.01 35.86
C VAL A 482 3.88 3.62 36.11
N ILE A 483 2.92 3.38 35.21
CA ILE A 483 1.54 3.79 35.45
C ILE A 483 0.93 2.88 36.53
N PRO A 484 0.42 3.42 37.66
CA PRO A 484 -0.05 2.61 38.78
C PRO A 484 -1.24 1.71 38.44
N GLU A 485 -1.33 0.54 39.08
CA GLU A 485 -2.51 -0.35 38.98
C GLU A 485 -3.79 0.35 39.44
N GLY A 486 -4.91 0.04 38.78
CA GLY A 486 -6.21 0.68 39.00
C GLY A 486 -6.42 1.97 38.21
N ILE A 487 -5.45 2.41 37.41
CA ILE A 487 -5.66 3.42 36.37
C ILE A 487 -6.24 2.72 35.13
N GLU A 488 -7.40 3.20 34.65
CA GLU A 488 -8.05 2.69 33.44
C GLU A 488 -7.78 3.56 32.20
N THR A 489 -7.48 4.85 32.41
CA THR A 489 -7.26 5.82 31.33
C THR A 489 -6.12 6.76 31.68
N VAL A 490 -5.22 7.02 30.73
CA VAL A 490 -4.34 8.20 30.78
C VAL A 490 -5.05 9.36 30.08
N GLY A 491 -5.24 10.46 30.80
CA GLY A 491 -6.00 11.62 30.34
C GLY A 491 -5.29 12.43 29.24
N TYR A 492 -6.04 13.38 28.68
CA TYR A 492 -5.61 14.24 27.58
C TYR A 492 -4.25 14.92 27.82
N SER A 493 -3.33 14.82 26.87
CA SER A 493 -2.01 15.48 26.88
C SER A 493 -1.18 15.29 28.17
N LYS A 494 -1.43 14.23 28.93
CA LYS A 494 -0.97 14.17 30.33
C LYS A 494 0.54 14.26 30.48
N PHE A 495 1.25 13.53 29.63
CA PHE A 495 2.71 13.49 29.56
C PHE A 495 3.25 14.13 28.28
N ALA A 496 2.44 14.92 27.57
CA ALA A 496 2.86 15.58 26.34
C ALA A 496 4.12 16.44 26.56
N ASN A 497 5.05 16.36 25.61
CA ASN A 497 6.35 17.02 25.58
C ASN A 497 7.28 16.65 26.75
N CYS A 498 6.99 15.60 27.52
CA CYS A 498 7.87 15.21 28.62
C CYS A 498 9.24 14.75 28.10
N THR A 499 10.29 15.42 28.55
CA THR A 499 11.66 15.19 28.06
C THR A 499 12.42 14.15 28.87
N SER A 500 11.95 13.77 30.06
CA SER A 500 12.66 12.84 30.94
C SER A 500 12.33 11.35 30.70
N ILE A 501 11.13 11.04 30.20
CA ILE A 501 10.62 9.66 30.12
C ILE A 501 11.32 8.92 28.97
N GLU A 502 11.90 7.77 29.29
CA GLU A 502 12.55 6.85 28.35
C GLU A 502 11.74 5.56 28.15
N SER A 503 10.96 5.14 29.14
CA SER A 503 10.09 3.97 29.04
C SER A 503 8.76 4.17 29.79
N VAL A 504 7.70 3.51 29.32
CA VAL A 504 6.38 3.51 29.96
C VAL A 504 5.90 2.07 30.14
N LYS A 505 5.42 1.75 31.35
CA LYS A 505 4.79 0.46 31.66
C LYS A 505 3.31 0.66 31.98
N MET A 506 2.45 0.05 31.17
CA MET A 506 0.99 0.10 31.36
C MET A 506 0.52 -0.99 32.35
N PRO A 507 -0.43 -0.68 33.26
CA PRO A 507 -0.98 -1.64 34.21
C PRO A 507 -1.98 -2.58 33.52
N SER A 508 -2.30 -3.67 34.21
CA SER A 508 -3.29 -4.65 33.74
C SER A 508 -4.70 -4.08 33.57
N THR A 509 -5.02 -3.04 34.35
CA THR A 509 -6.31 -2.34 34.34
C THR A 509 -6.45 -1.28 33.24
N MET A 510 -5.37 -0.94 32.52
CA MET A 510 -5.40 0.11 31.49
C MET A 510 -6.32 -0.31 30.34
N LYS A 511 -7.24 0.57 29.95
CA LYS A 511 -8.21 0.39 28.86
C LYS A 511 -8.02 1.40 27.73
N VAL A 512 -7.66 2.64 28.06
CA VAL A 512 -7.58 3.74 27.08
C VAL A 512 -6.28 4.54 27.25
N VAL A 513 -5.53 4.70 26.16
CA VAL A 513 -4.48 5.73 26.06
C VAL A 513 -5.12 6.95 25.42
N GLY A 514 -5.40 7.98 26.21
CA GLY A 514 -6.17 9.14 25.77
C GLY A 514 -5.40 10.04 24.79
N GLN A 515 -6.14 10.94 24.14
CA GLN A 515 -5.60 11.81 23.10
C GLN A 515 -4.35 12.57 23.57
N GLN A 516 -3.32 12.56 22.71
CA GLN A 516 -2.03 13.25 22.93
C GLN A 516 -1.31 12.87 24.25
N SER A 517 -1.70 11.78 24.93
CA SER A 517 -1.17 11.42 26.26
C SER A 517 0.35 11.46 26.36
N PHE A 518 1.05 11.03 25.31
CA PHE A 518 2.50 11.01 25.20
C PHE A 518 3.00 11.83 24.01
N TYR A 519 2.20 12.77 23.50
CA TYR A 519 2.56 13.60 22.34
C TYR A 519 3.96 14.22 22.48
N SER A 520 4.84 13.94 21.52
CA SER A 520 6.16 14.55 21.36
C SER A 520 7.08 14.37 22.58
N CYS A 521 7.11 13.17 23.15
CA CYS A 521 8.09 12.72 24.15
C CYS A 521 9.39 12.25 23.46
N PRO A 522 10.41 13.11 23.28
CA PRO A 522 11.52 12.85 22.37
C PRO A 522 12.44 11.69 22.80
N ASN A 523 12.41 11.33 24.08
CA ASN A 523 13.27 10.28 24.65
C ASN A 523 12.54 8.95 24.89
N LEU A 524 11.23 8.87 24.63
CA LEU A 524 10.43 7.67 24.87
C LEU A 524 10.80 6.58 23.87
N LYS A 525 11.46 5.52 24.34
CA LYS A 525 11.98 4.41 23.51
C LYS A 525 11.12 3.17 23.57
N TYR A 526 10.44 2.94 24.70
CA TYR A 526 9.77 1.68 24.97
C TYR A 526 8.43 1.89 25.67
N VAL A 527 7.39 1.24 25.16
CA VAL A 527 6.05 1.23 25.78
C VAL A 527 5.59 -0.22 25.96
N ASP A 528 5.57 -0.69 27.21
CA ASP A 528 5.06 -2.02 27.55
C ASP A 528 3.55 -2.00 27.73
N MET A 529 2.84 -2.46 26.71
CA MET A 529 1.39 -2.67 26.73
C MET A 529 1.00 -4.15 26.88
N THR A 530 1.97 -5.07 27.04
CA THR A 530 1.75 -6.52 26.85
C THR A 530 0.81 -7.15 27.87
N GLN A 531 0.77 -6.61 29.10
CA GLN A 531 -0.09 -7.07 30.18
C GLN A 531 -1.38 -6.25 30.33
N SER A 532 -1.55 -5.21 29.50
CA SER A 532 -2.68 -4.30 29.59
C SER A 532 -3.94 -4.87 28.96
N SER A 533 -5.08 -4.28 29.32
CA SER A 533 -6.38 -4.55 28.70
C SER A 533 -6.79 -3.42 27.74
N ILE A 534 -5.80 -2.75 27.12
CA ILE A 534 -6.06 -1.58 26.27
C ILE A 534 -6.97 -1.99 25.12
N GLU A 535 -8.08 -1.29 24.98
CA GLU A 535 -9.05 -1.44 23.90
C GLU A 535 -8.95 -0.31 22.87
N MET A 536 -8.44 0.86 23.29
CA MET A 536 -8.36 2.07 22.46
C MET A 536 -7.05 2.83 22.67
N ILE A 537 -6.42 3.23 21.56
CA ILE A 537 -5.35 4.23 21.51
C ILE A 537 -5.89 5.42 20.72
N ASP A 538 -6.01 6.55 21.41
CA ASP A 538 -6.75 7.72 20.92
C ASP A 538 -5.88 8.67 20.07
N ILE A 539 -6.48 9.74 19.56
CA ILE A 539 -5.89 10.63 18.54
C ILE A 539 -4.53 11.12 18.99
N SER A 540 -3.54 11.00 18.11
CA SER A 540 -2.20 11.54 18.33
C SER A 540 -1.49 11.08 19.62
N ALA A 541 -1.87 9.95 20.21
CA ALA A 541 -1.37 9.51 21.53
C ALA A 541 0.15 9.47 21.64
N PHE A 542 0.84 9.05 20.58
CA PHE A 542 2.30 8.91 20.47
C PHE A 542 2.87 9.68 19.26
N VAL A 543 2.25 10.80 18.89
CA VAL A 543 2.74 11.60 17.76
C VAL A 543 4.09 12.21 18.08
N ASN A 544 5.00 12.23 17.11
CA ASN A 544 6.34 12.78 17.26
C ASN A 544 7.23 12.08 18.31
N ASP A 545 6.88 10.86 18.73
CA ASP A 545 7.70 10.04 19.62
C ASP A 545 8.79 9.28 18.85
N VAL A 546 9.75 10.05 18.31
CA VAL A 546 10.77 9.58 17.36
C VAL A 546 11.69 8.47 17.86
N ALA A 547 11.78 8.29 19.18
CA ALA A 547 12.65 7.30 19.79
C ALA A 547 12.01 5.91 19.90
N ILE A 548 10.69 5.76 19.67
CA ILE A 548 10.02 4.45 19.66
C ILE A 548 10.33 3.75 18.34
N GLU A 549 11.13 2.68 18.38
CA GLU A 549 11.45 1.85 17.21
C GLU A 549 10.62 0.57 17.13
N GLU A 550 10.12 0.08 18.27
CA GLU A 550 9.32 -1.14 18.38
C GLU A 550 8.13 -0.92 19.31
N ILE A 551 6.97 -1.48 18.93
CA ILE A 551 5.81 -1.55 19.80
C ILE A 551 5.13 -2.92 19.76
N THR A 552 4.64 -3.36 20.93
CA THR A 552 3.75 -4.53 21.03
C THR A 552 2.35 -4.09 21.39
N LEU A 553 1.41 -4.25 20.45
CA LEU A 553 -0.01 -3.95 20.65
C LEU A 553 -0.71 -5.14 21.33
N PRO A 554 -1.51 -4.91 22.39
CA PRO A 554 -2.14 -5.99 23.14
C PRO A 554 -3.26 -6.66 22.34
N SER A 555 -3.56 -7.92 22.69
CA SER A 555 -4.59 -8.70 21.99
C SER A 555 -6.01 -8.15 22.13
N THR A 556 -6.22 -7.26 23.12
CA THR A 556 -7.50 -6.60 23.42
C THR A 556 -7.74 -5.34 22.60
N LEU A 557 -6.74 -4.84 21.88
CA LEU A 557 -6.83 -3.58 21.15
C LEU A 557 -7.88 -3.70 20.03
N LYS A 558 -8.87 -2.81 20.05
CA LYS A 558 -9.99 -2.78 19.10
C LYS A 558 -9.88 -1.60 18.15
N THR A 559 -9.47 -0.45 18.66
CA THR A 559 -9.49 0.82 17.90
C THR A 559 -8.19 1.58 18.08
N MET A 560 -7.69 2.16 16.98
CA MET A 560 -6.64 3.17 16.98
C MET A 560 -7.14 4.38 16.20
N CYS A 561 -7.01 5.57 16.77
CA CYS A 561 -7.52 6.80 16.17
C CYS A 561 -6.46 7.51 15.29
N GLU A 562 -6.85 8.58 14.62
CA GLU A 562 -5.99 9.31 13.68
C GLU A 562 -4.67 9.76 14.33
N LEU A 563 -3.57 9.63 13.59
CA LEU A 563 -2.23 10.04 13.99
C LEU A 563 -1.69 9.31 15.24
N ALA A 564 -2.32 8.25 15.75
CA ALA A 564 -1.92 7.63 17.03
C ALA A 564 -0.40 7.39 17.19
N PHE A 565 0.30 7.04 16.10
CA PHE A 565 1.75 6.81 16.08
C PHE A 565 2.51 7.67 15.05
N SER A 566 1.89 8.69 14.46
CA SER A 566 2.48 9.38 13.31
C SER A 566 3.59 10.39 13.67
N PHE A 567 4.43 10.72 12.69
CA PHE A 567 5.46 11.73 12.81
C PHE A 567 5.26 12.88 11.80
N ASN A 568 5.19 14.11 12.31
CA ASN A 568 4.93 15.33 11.55
C ASN A 568 6.15 16.28 11.45
N GLY A 569 7.31 15.89 11.98
CA GLY A 569 8.53 16.70 11.96
C GLY A 569 9.38 16.55 10.69
N PRO A 570 10.49 17.31 10.54
CA PRO A 570 11.39 17.21 9.39
C PRO A 570 12.24 15.93 9.36
N GLU A 571 12.33 15.22 10.49
CA GLU A 571 13.17 14.03 10.67
C GLU A 571 12.43 12.72 10.32
N HIS A 572 11.76 12.63 9.16
CA HIS A 572 10.91 11.46 8.80
C HIS A 572 11.71 10.17 8.47
N HIS A 573 12.87 9.96 9.09
CA HIS A 573 13.76 8.81 8.91
C HIS A 573 14.10 8.13 10.26
N MET A 574 13.38 8.50 11.31
CA MET A 574 13.44 7.98 12.68
C MET A 574 12.01 7.69 13.14
N GLY A 575 11.81 6.65 13.95
CA GLY A 575 10.49 6.21 14.43
C GLY A 575 10.24 4.71 14.27
N LEU A 576 8.97 4.34 14.44
CA LEU A 576 8.50 2.97 14.59
C LEU A 576 8.81 2.09 13.35
N ARG A 577 9.60 1.03 13.54
CA ARG A 577 10.08 0.10 12.49
C ARG A 577 9.65 -1.35 12.71
N LYS A 578 9.15 -1.68 13.90
CA LYS A 578 8.61 -3.01 14.21
C LYS A 578 7.31 -2.88 14.99
N ILE A 579 6.26 -3.51 14.49
CA ILE A 579 4.95 -3.55 15.13
C ILE A 579 4.62 -5.01 15.38
N VAL A 580 4.47 -5.40 16.63
CA VAL A 580 3.97 -6.72 17.02
C VAL A 580 2.53 -6.55 17.47
N SER A 581 1.56 -6.93 16.64
CA SER A 581 0.16 -6.92 17.06
C SER A 581 -0.24 -8.31 17.55
N LEU A 582 -0.68 -8.40 18.81
CA LEU A 582 -1.22 -9.65 19.37
C LEU A 582 -2.72 -9.83 19.07
N ALA A 583 -3.35 -8.86 18.40
CA ALA A 583 -4.78 -8.90 18.09
C ALA A 583 -5.06 -9.79 16.87
N THR A 584 -5.94 -10.78 17.03
CA THR A 584 -6.33 -11.71 15.94
C THR A 584 -7.23 -11.06 14.88
N THR A 585 -7.80 -9.90 15.20
CA THR A 585 -8.54 -9.05 14.25
C THR A 585 -7.80 -7.73 14.17
N PRO A 586 -7.52 -7.21 12.96
CA PRO A 586 -6.86 -5.92 12.82
C PRO A 586 -7.63 -4.84 13.59
N PRO A 587 -6.99 -4.12 14.52
CA PRO A 587 -7.61 -2.97 15.18
C PRO A 587 -8.08 -1.97 14.11
N TRP A 588 -9.29 -1.48 14.28
CA TRP A 588 -9.93 -0.60 13.32
C TRP A 588 -9.50 0.85 13.52
N SER A 589 -9.39 1.58 12.41
CA SER A 589 -9.21 3.03 12.39
C SER A 589 -10.21 3.64 11.42
N GLU A 590 -10.85 4.75 11.83
CA GLU A 590 -11.79 5.52 11.00
C GLU A 590 -11.07 6.35 9.93
N HIS A 591 -9.76 6.58 10.07
CA HIS A 591 -9.01 7.60 9.32
C HIS A 591 -7.69 7.05 8.75
N ASP A 592 -7.34 7.44 7.51
CA ASP A 592 -6.21 6.93 6.70
C ASP A 592 -4.80 7.31 7.21
N ARG A 593 -4.59 7.62 8.50
CA ARG A 593 -3.34 8.23 9.03
C ARG A 593 -2.98 7.83 10.47
N THR A 594 -3.34 6.64 10.93
CA THR A 594 -2.93 6.12 12.24
C THR A 594 -1.41 6.05 12.35
N PHE A 595 -0.79 5.56 11.27
CA PHE A 595 0.63 5.59 11.00
C PHE A 595 0.91 6.56 9.85
N ASP A 596 2.15 7.02 9.74
CA ASP A 596 2.62 7.85 8.63
C ASP A 596 3.24 7.01 7.50
N ASP A 597 3.54 7.71 6.39
CA ASP A 597 4.12 7.12 5.20
C ASP A 597 5.48 6.43 5.43
N PHE A 598 6.26 6.90 6.42
CA PHE A 598 7.52 6.27 6.78
C PHE A 598 7.25 4.90 7.40
N GLN A 599 6.30 4.80 8.33
CA GLN A 599 5.96 3.55 9.00
C GLN A 599 5.33 2.53 8.04
N TYR A 600 4.44 2.96 7.15
CA TYR A 600 3.87 2.08 6.13
C TYR A 600 4.93 1.48 5.21
N SER A 601 6.02 2.20 4.96
CA SER A 601 7.11 1.73 4.09
C SER A 601 8.20 0.94 4.81
N GLU A 602 8.55 1.35 6.02
CA GLU A 602 9.76 0.91 6.69
C GLU A 602 9.49 -0.05 7.85
N ALA A 603 8.26 -0.12 8.37
CA ALA A 603 7.93 -0.99 9.48
C ALA A 603 7.57 -2.42 9.03
N VAL A 604 8.06 -3.41 9.78
CA VAL A 604 7.61 -4.81 9.68
C VAL A 604 6.52 -5.07 10.71
N VAL A 605 5.38 -5.59 10.26
CA VAL A 605 4.24 -5.91 11.12
C VAL A 605 4.15 -7.42 11.34
N TYR A 606 4.30 -7.85 12.58
CA TYR A 606 4.10 -9.24 13.01
C TYR A 606 2.71 -9.39 13.63
N VAL A 607 1.94 -10.36 13.13
CA VAL A 607 0.55 -10.62 13.55
C VAL A 607 0.33 -12.11 13.77
N PRO A 608 -0.69 -12.56 14.53
CA PRO A 608 -0.94 -13.99 14.71
C PRO A 608 -1.02 -14.71 13.36
N ASP A 609 -0.42 -15.90 13.25
CA ASP A 609 -0.22 -16.61 11.99
C ASP A 609 -1.52 -16.77 11.18
N GLU A 610 -2.65 -17.00 11.85
CA GLU A 610 -3.98 -17.13 11.25
C GLU A 610 -4.61 -15.80 10.78
N SER A 611 -4.00 -14.67 11.15
CA SER A 611 -4.52 -13.32 10.95
C SER A 611 -3.80 -12.54 9.86
N VAL A 612 -2.68 -13.04 9.33
CA VAL A 612 -1.87 -12.39 8.29
C VAL A 612 -2.75 -11.87 7.14
N GLU A 613 -3.62 -12.73 6.60
CA GLU A 613 -4.48 -12.36 5.47
C GLU A 613 -5.54 -11.30 5.85
N LYS A 614 -6.05 -11.34 7.09
CA LYS A 614 -7.00 -10.32 7.56
C LYS A 614 -6.35 -8.95 7.66
N TYR A 615 -5.10 -8.87 8.11
CA TYR A 615 -4.34 -7.62 8.18
C TYR A 615 -4.03 -7.10 6.77
N ARG A 616 -3.62 -7.97 5.84
CA ARG A 616 -3.38 -7.58 4.44
C ARG A 616 -4.61 -7.04 3.71
N GLN A 617 -5.80 -7.42 4.15
CA GLN A 617 -7.08 -6.97 3.57
C GLN A 617 -7.72 -5.79 4.30
N ALA A 618 -7.23 -5.44 5.50
CA ALA A 618 -7.82 -4.36 6.28
C ALA A 618 -7.29 -3.00 5.81
N LYS A 619 -8.19 -2.09 5.43
CA LYS A 619 -7.91 -0.77 4.81
C LYS A 619 -6.64 -0.05 5.30
N GLU A 620 -6.48 0.11 6.61
CA GLU A 620 -5.31 0.81 7.19
C GLU A 620 -4.05 -0.06 7.18
N TRP A 621 -4.20 -1.34 7.49
CA TRP A 621 -3.09 -2.28 7.60
C TRP A 621 -2.56 -2.73 6.25
N SER A 622 -3.40 -2.72 5.21
CA SER A 622 -3.01 -3.03 3.84
C SER A 622 -1.98 -2.06 3.26
N SER A 623 -1.78 -0.90 3.89
CA SER A 623 -0.76 0.08 3.50
C SER A 623 0.66 -0.36 3.90
N PHE A 624 0.83 -1.27 4.86
CA PHE A 624 2.14 -1.79 5.25
C PHE A 624 2.71 -2.73 4.19
N LEU A 625 3.95 -2.47 3.78
CA LEU A 625 4.63 -3.27 2.75
C LEU A 625 5.13 -4.64 3.24
N ASP A 626 5.16 -4.88 4.55
CA ASP A 626 5.72 -6.12 5.13
C ASP A 626 4.92 -6.59 6.35
N ILE A 627 3.97 -7.50 6.10
CA ILE A 627 3.17 -8.17 7.14
C ILE A 627 3.52 -9.66 7.18
N ARG A 628 4.02 -10.12 8.34
CA ARG A 628 4.55 -11.46 8.57
C ARG A 628 3.81 -12.19 9.70
N PRO A 629 3.79 -13.54 9.69
CA PRO A 629 3.30 -14.32 10.82
C PRO A 629 4.19 -14.10 12.04
N LEU A 630 3.58 -14.08 13.22
CA LEU A 630 4.26 -13.86 14.50
C LEU A 630 5.28 -14.97 14.80
N SER A 631 5.07 -16.18 14.31
CA SER A 631 6.06 -17.27 14.40
C SER A 631 7.40 -16.99 13.69
N GLU A 632 7.45 -15.98 12.81
CA GLU A 632 8.66 -15.52 12.11
C GLU A 632 9.27 -14.24 12.70
N GLU A 633 8.84 -13.83 13.89
CA GLU A 633 9.35 -12.63 14.56
C GLU A 633 10.88 -12.67 14.70
N LYS A 634 11.53 -11.59 14.27
CA LYS A 634 12.97 -11.38 14.39
C LYS A 634 13.25 -10.04 15.11
N PRO A 635 14.39 -9.91 15.80
CA PRO A 635 14.88 -8.63 16.27
C PRO A 635 15.09 -7.65 15.11
N LEU A 636 14.98 -6.35 15.39
CA LEU A 636 15.36 -5.31 14.42
C LEU A 636 16.82 -5.51 13.97
N PRO A 637 17.11 -5.38 12.67
CA PRO A 637 18.47 -5.55 12.15
C PRO A 637 19.38 -4.41 12.62
N GLU A 638 20.68 -4.68 12.68
CA GLU A 638 21.69 -3.64 12.93
C GLU A 638 21.90 -2.82 11.65
N LEU A 639 21.57 -1.53 11.74
CA LEU A 639 21.55 -0.60 10.61
C LEU A 639 22.57 0.51 10.83
N VAL A 640 23.38 0.78 9.81
CA VAL A 640 24.36 1.89 9.83
C VAL A 640 24.02 2.92 8.77
N LYS A 641 23.99 4.20 9.16
CA LYS A 641 23.78 5.31 8.23
C LYS A 641 25.12 5.83 7.71
N VAL A 642 25.27 5.94 6.39
CA VAL A 642 26.44 6.52 5.72
C VAL A 642 26.00 7.50 4.64
N SER A 643 26.88 8.44 4.27
CA SER A 643 26.63 9.38 3.16
C SER A 643 27.73 9.23 2.11
N TYR A 644 27.34 9.11 0.84
CA TYR A 644 28.24 8.94 -0.29
C TYR A 644 27.65 9.64 -1.52
N ASP A 645 28.44 10.47 -2.22
CA ASP A 645 28.05 11.20 -3.44
C ASP A 645 26.65 11.88 -3.34
N ASP A 646 26.46 12.69 -2.30
CA ASP A 646 25.24 13.45 -1.98
C ASP A 646 23.96 12.63 -1.69
N LEU A 647 24.07 11.30 -1.65
CA LEU A 647 23.03 10.37 -1.20
C LEU A 647 23.33 9.85 0.21
N ASN A 648 22.27 9.58 0.97
CA ASN A 648 22.35 8.91 2.27
C ASN A 648 21.92 7.45 2.09
N TYR A 649 22.60 6.56 2.80
CA TYR A 649 22.34 5.12 2.77
C TYR A 649 22.17 4.59 4.18
N GLU A 650 21.27 3.61 4.33
CA GLU A 650 21.15 2.75 5.48
C GLU A 650 21.64 1.35 5.08
N ILE A 651 22.71 0.88 5.72
CA ILE A 651 23.36 -0.40 5.45
C ILE A 651 22.85 -1.43 6.45
N ASN A 652 22.26 -2.50 5.94
CA ASN A 652 21.88 -3.66 6.73
C ASN A 652 23.08 -4.62 6.83
N LEU A 653 23.73 -4.64 7.99
CA LEU A 653 24.93 -5.44 8.20
C LEU A 653 24.63 -6.95 8.21
N THR A 654 23.42 -7.32 8.65
CA THR A 654 22.97 -8.71 8.76
C THR A 654 22.62 -9.30 7.41
N GLU A 655 21.83 -8.58 6.61
CA GLU A 655 21.33 -9.05 5.31
C GLU A 655 22.20 -8.63 4.12
N ARG A 656 23.28 -7.88 4.38
CA ARG A 656 24.35 -7.57 3.42
C ARG A 656 23.91 -6.75 2.21
N TYR A 657 23.06 -5.74 2.42
CA TYR A 657 22.67 -4.77 1.39
C TYR A 657 22.67 -3.34 1.91
N ALA A 658 22.58 -2.38 0.99
CA ALA A 658 22.41 -0.96 1.24
C ALA A 658 21.07 -0.44 0.68
N LYS A 659 20.45 0.47 1.41
CA LYS A 659 19.20 1.15 1.05
C LYS A 659 19.43 2.65 0.95
N VAL A 660 19.03 3.30 -0.14
CA VAL A 660 19.04 4.76 -0.24
C VAL A 660 17.95 5.33 0.66
N ILE A 661 18.27 6.30 1.50
CA ILE A 661 17.33 6.96 2.43
C ILE A 661 17.28 8.47 2.18
N ALA A 662 16.19 9.10 2.63
CA ALA A 662 15.96 10.52 2.41
C ALA A 662 17.13 11.39 2.88
N ASN A 663 17.43 12.43 2.09
CA ASN A 663 18.40 13.45 2.42
C ASN A 663 17.80 14.84 2.14
N TYR A 664 17.38 15.55 3.19
CA TYR A 664 16.67 16.85 3.15
C TYR A 664 17.55 18.06 2.77
N GLY A 665 18.74 17.83 2.20
CA GLY A 665 19.57 18.89 1.60
C GLY A 665 19.05 19.36 0.23
N CYS A 666 19.60 20.46 -0.30
CA CYS A 666 19.19 21.02 -1.60
C CYS A 666 19.25 19.98 -2.73
N ALA A 667 18.27 20.05 -3.66
CA ALA A 667 18.19 19.24 -4.86
C ALA A 667 19.53 19.26 -5.63
N SER A 668 20.20 18.11 -5.68
CA SER A 668 21.38 17.87 -6.50
C SER A 668 21.13 16.75 -7.50
N GLU A 669 21.93 16.74 -8.56
CA GLU A 669 22.01 15.62 -9.49
C GLU A 669 22.62 14.41 -8.77
N CYS A 670 22.09 13.21 -9.01
CA CYS A 670 22.57 11.99 -8.38
C CYS A 670 22.64 10.81 -9.36
N ILE A 671 23.55 9.90 -9.05
CA ILE A 671 23.69 8.57 -9.66
C ILE A 671 23.57 7.58 -8.52
N VAL A 672 22.64 6.62 -8.61
CA VAL A 672 22.56 5.55 -7.63
C VAL A 672 23.59 4.48 -8.02
N PRO A 673 24.66 4.24 -7.23
CA PRO A 673 25.71 3.31 -7.59
C PRO A 673 25.26 1.86 -7.40
N TYR A 674 25.96 0.91 -8.03
CA TYR A 674 25.75 -0.52 -7.83
C TYR A 674 25.93 -0.95 -6.36
N SER A 675 26.93 -0.40 -5.67
CA SER A 675 27.22 -0.70 -4.28
C SER A 675 27.82 0.51 -3.53
N VAL A 676 27.80 0.44 -2.20
CA VAL A 676 28.47 1.39 -1.31
C VAL A 676 29.45 0.66 -0.39
N GLU A 677 30.57 1.30 -0.06
CA GLU A 677 31.57 0.73 0.84
C GLU A 677 31.38 1.21 2.28
N TYR A 678 31.42 0.27 3.23
CA TYR A 678 31.46 0.55 4.66
C TYR A 678 32.39 -0.43 5.37
N ASP A 679 33.27 0.10 6.23
CA ASP A 679 34.31 -0.66 6.96
C ASP A 679 35.14 -1.61 6.06
N GLY A 680 35.48 -1.15 4.85
CA GLY A 680 36.25 -1.92 3.86
C GLY A 680 35.49 -3.07 3.20
N GLN A 681 34.16 -3.12 3.33
CA GLN A 681 33.29 -4.11 2.70
C GLN A 681 32.29 -3.42 1.76
N SER A 682 32.02 -4.03 0.61
CA SER A 682 31.05 -3.54 -0.37
C SER A 682 29.66 -4.12 -0.11
N TYR A 683 28.65 -3.27 -0.13
CA TYR A 683 27.24 -3.61 0.07
C TYR A 683 26.45 -3.20 -1.18
N PRO A 684 25.80 -4.13 -1.90
CA PRO A 684 24.98 -3.80 -3.07
C PRO A 684 23.83 -2.88 -2.68
N VAL A 685 23.55 -1.88 -3.49
CA VAL A 685 22.38 -1.02 -3.32
C VAL A 685 21.20 -1.78 -3.93
N GLU A 686 20.27 -2.20 -3.07
CA GLU A 686 19.13 -3.04 -3.50
C GLU A 686 17.78 -2.34 -3.29
N ILE A 687 17.74 -1.25 -2.53
CA ILE A 687 16.49 -0.60 -2.13
C ILE A 687 16.60 0.91 -2.27
N ILE A 688 15.59 1.55 -2.88
CA ILE A 688 15.34 2.98 -2.68
C ILE A 688 14.25 3.10 -1.61
N GLY A 689 14.61 3.50 -0.40
CA GLY A 689 13.71 3.62 0.74
C GLY A 689 12.82 4.86 0.71
N PHE A 690 12.10 5.10 1.80
CA PHE A 690 11.19 6.23 1.95
C PHE A 690 11.86 7.56 1.59
N LYS A 691 11.27 8.29 0.62
CA LYS A 691 11.76 9.58 0.09
C LYS A 691 13.25 9.57 -0.34
N GLY A 692 13.83 8.41 -0.63
CA GLY A 692 15.28 8.26 -0.85
C GLY A 692 15.85 9.13 -1.96
N LEU A 693 15.11 9.31 -3.06
CA LEU A 693 15.48 10.14 -4.21
C LEU A 693 14.50 11.31 -4.41
N SER A 694 13.68 11.59 -3.39
CA SER A 694 12.68 12.65 -3.48
C SER A 694 13.34 14.01 -3.76
N THR A 695 12.76 14.80 -4.66
CA THR A 695 13.26 16.12 -5.13
C THR A 695 14.61 16.10 -5.87
N ARG A 696 15.22 14.93 -6.12
CA ARG A 696 16.54 14.82 -6.78
C ARG A 696 16.40 14.79 -8.29
N THR A 697 17.45 15.23 -8.99
CA THR A 697 17.60 14.93 -10.42
C THR A 697 18.36 13.61 -10.54
N VAL A 698 17.72 12.55 -11.03
CA VAL A 698 18.30 11.21 -11.17
C VAL A 698 18.82 11.05 -12.60
N LYS A 699 20.14 10.98 -12.75
CA LYS A 699 20.79 10.82 -14.06
C LYS A 699 20.70 9.39 -14.57
N ARG A 700 20.99 8.44 -13.68
CA ARG A 700 20.89 7.00 -13.92
C ARG A 700 20.88 6.23 -12.59
N ILE A 701 20.41 5.00 -12.65
CA ILE A 701 20.41 4.04 -11.55
C ILE A 701 21.25 2.86 -12.01
N ASP A 702 22.46 2.70 -11.45
CA ASP A 702 23.37 1.59 -11.73
C ASP A 702 23.10 0.38 -10.79
N ALA A 703 22.22 0.57 -9.80
CA ALA A 703 21.83 -0.42 -8.80
C ALA A 703 20.86 -1.48 -9.33
N GLU A 704 21.08 -2.74 -8.93
CA GLU A 704 20.12 -3.83 -9.15
C GLU A 704 19.02 -3.80 -8.08
N LEU A 705 18.06 -2.90 -8.26
CA LEU A 705 17.00 -2.67 -7.28
C LEU A 705 16.09 -3.89 -7.13
N LYS A 706 15.89 -4.35 -5.90
CA LYS A 706 14.91 -5.37 -5.52
C LYS A 706 13.63 -4.77 -4.94
N LYS A 707 13.68 -3.54 -4.41
CA LYS A 707 12.52 -2.87 -3.82
C LYS A 707 12.57 -1.36 -4.00
N ILE A 708 11.42 -0.75 -4.20
CA ILE A 708 11.21 0.70 -4.11
C ILE A 708 10.22 0.99 -2.98
N GLY A 709 10.48 2.03 -2.20
CA GLY A 709 9.70 2.43 -1.03
C GLY A 709 8.66 3.51 -1.34
N VAL A 710 7.79 3.79 -0.36
CA VAL A 710 6.79 4.86 -0.42
C VAL A 710 7.46 6.21 -0.69
N ALA A 711 6.89 7.02 -1.58
CA ALA A 711 7.43 8.33 -1.95
C ALA A 711 8.91 8.36 -2.40
N SER A 712 9.49 7.21 -2.77
CA SER A 712 10.93 7.04 -3.05
C SER A 712 11.47 8.00 -4.12
N PHE A 713 10.69 8.30 -5.14
CA PHE A 713 10.97 9.23 -6.25
C PHE A 713 10.01 10.41 -6.27
N CYS A 714 9.31 10.69 -5.16
CA CYS A 714 8.33 11.77 -5.13
C CYS A 714 9.01 13.11 -5.42
N TRP A 715 8.50 13.90 -6.37
CA TRP A 715 9.14 15.12 -6.88
C TRP A 715 10.51 14.94 -7.55
N ALA A 716 10.92 13.71 -7.86
CA ALA A 716 12.19 13.47 -8.55
C ALA A 716 12.10 13.85 -10.03
N ASN A 717 13.22 14.28 -10.61
CA ASN A 717 13.37 14.55 -12.04
C ASN A 717 14.28 13.49 -12.68
N ILE A 718 13.70 12.57 -13.45
CA ILE A 718 14.44 11.56 -14.21
C ILE A 718 14.78 12.17 -15.58
N GLU A 719 16.08 12.25 -15.92
CA GLU A 719 16.51 13.02 -17.11
C GLU A 719 16.03 12.44 -18.46
N ASN A 720 15.98 11.11 -18.61
CA ASN A 720 15.77 10.47 -19.91
C ASN A 720 14.72 9.35 -19.85
N ARG A 721 15.07 8.24 -19.20
CA ARG A 721 14.31 6.98 -19.24
C ARG A 721 14.50 6.25 -17.92
N LEU A 722 13.40 5.75 -17.35
CA LEU A 722 13.43 4.88 -16.18
C LEU A 722 12.91 3.50 -16.58
N GLU A 723 13.80 2.50 -16.54
CA GLU A 723 13.38 1.10 -16.64
C GLU A 723 13.41 0.48 -15.25
N LEU A 724 12.26 0.00 -14.78
CA LEU A 724 12.23 -0.75 -13.53
C LEU A 724 12.72 -2.18 -13.81
N PRO A 725 13.63 -2.74 -12.98
CA PRO A 725 14.11 -4.10 -13.18
C PRO A 725 13.03 -5.12 -12.85
N SER A 726 13.09 -6.31 -13.46
CA SER A 726 12.11 -7.39 -13.28
C SER A 726 12.07 -7.99 -11.87
N THR A 727 12.95 -7.55 -10.99
CA THR A 727 12.95 -7.83 -9.55
C THR A 727 11.92 -7.00 -8.78
N ILE A 728 11.38 -5.92 -9.38
CA ILE A 728 10.32 -5.12 -8.77
C ILE A 728 8.96 -5.73 -9.10
N GLU A 729 8.19 -6.06 -8.07
CA GLU A 729 6.85 -6.65 -8.22
C GLU A 729 5.71 -5.66 -7.93
N THR A 730 5.98 -4.62 -7.15
CA THR A 730 4.96 -3.65 -6.72
C THR A 730 5.48 -2.22 -6.73
N ILE A 731 4.59 -1.27 -7.01
CA ILE A 731 4.86 0.17 -6.91
C ILE A 731 4.03 0.73 -5.75
N PRO A 732 4.65 1.16 -4.64
CA PRO A 732 3.92 1.51 -3.42
C PRO A 732 3.31 2.92 -3.47
N TYR A 733 2.59 3.28 -2.40
CA TYR A 733 1.97 4.60 -2.22
C TYR A 733 2.93 5.75 -2.58
N ARG A 734 2.48 6.67 -3.45
CA ARG A 734 3.20 7.89 -3.85
C ARG A 734 4.62 7.71 -4.37
N ALA A 735 5.05 6.50 -4.74
CA ALA A 735 6.43 6.19 -5.12
C ALA A 735 7.02 7.21 -6.11
N PHE A 736 6.25 7.62 -7.12
CA PHE A 736 6.60 8.58 -8.16
C PHE A 736 5.64 9.78 -8.21
N ALA A 737 4.96 10.10 -7.11
CA ALA A 737 4.04 11.23 -7.05
C ALA A 737 4.78 12.53 -7.41
N GLN A 738 4.24 13.31 -8.35
CA GLN A 738 4.86 14.54 -8.88
C GLN A 738 6.27 14.35 -9.49
N ALA A 739 6.66 13.13 -9.84
CA ALA A 739 7.93 12.88 -10.52
C ALA A 739 7.86 13.23 -12.00
N THR A 740 8.93 13.82 -12.53
CA THR A 740 9.11 14.03 -13.98
C THR A 740 9.84 12.82 -14.56
N ILE A 741 9.17 12.07 -15.44
CA ILE A 741 9.72 10.87 -16.09
C ILE A 741 9.37 10.91 -17.58
N PRO A 742 10.30 11.24 -18.50
CA PRO A 742 9.96 11.33 -19.91
C PRO A 742 9.46 9.99 -20.47
N TYR A 743 10.08 8.89 -20.07
CA TYR A 743 9.68 7.55 -20.51
C TYR A 743 9.89 6.52 -19.38
N LEU A 744 8.84 5.76 -19.06
CA LEU A 744 8.80 4.76 -17.99
C LEU A 744 8.53 3.37 -18.56
N VAL A 745 9.37 2.37 -18.22
CA VAL A 745 9.12 0.96 -18.52
C VAL A 745 8.73 0.20 -17.27
N LEU A 746 7.56 -0.43 -17.32
CA LEU A 746 7.08 -1.37 -16.31
C LEU A 746 7.40 -2.81 -16.78
N PRO A 747 8.18 -3.58 -16.01
CA PRO A 747 8.47 -4.98 -16.34
C PRO A 747 7.24 -5.87 -16.13
N GLU A 748 7.28 -7.07 -16.70
CA GLU A 748 6.24 -8.12 -16.56
C GLU A 748 6.03 -8.62 -15.12
N SER A 749 6.95 -8.30 -14.22
CA SER A 749 6.87 -8.66 -12.81
C SER A 749 5.90 -7.79 -12.02
N ILE A 750 5.51 -6.62 -12.53
CA ILE A 750 4.63 -5.70 -11.79
C ILE A 750 3.22 -6.29 -11.69
N SER A 751 2.83 -6.67 -10.49
CA SER A 751 1.49 -7.19 -10.21
C SER A 751 0.56 -6.16 -9.57
N TYR A 752 1.10 -5.12 -8.91
CA TYR A 752 0.32 -4.13 -8.17
C TYR A 752 0.91 -2.70 -8.21
N ILE A 753 0.06 -1.70 -8.40
CA ILE A 753 0.38 -0.27 -8.29
C ILE A 753 -0.53 0.38 -7.24
N GLY A 754 0.08 0.96 -6.21
CA GLY A 754 -0.58 1.53 -5.05
C GLY A 754 -1.19 2.92 -5.27
N LYS A 755 -1.99 3.36 -4.30
CA LYS A 755 -2.69 4.64 -4.29
C LYS A 755 -1.72 5.81 -4.58
N GLN A 756 -2.11 6.74 -5.43
CA GLN A 756 -1.31 7.92 -5.80
C GLN A 756 0.15 7.60 -6.23
N ALA A 757 0.48 6.36 -6.63
CA ALA A 757 1.84 5.98 -7.01
C ALA A 757 2.46 6.95 -8.04
N PHE A 758 1.65 7.42 -8.98
CA PHE A 758 1.98 8.44 -9.98
C PHE A 758 1.00 9.62 -9.90
N GLY A 759 0.42 9.87 -8.72
CA GLY A 759 -0.62 10.87 -8.52
C GLY A 759 -0.09 12.24 -8.11
N ASP A 760 -0.98 13.22 -8.15
CA ASP A 760 -0.80 14.55 -7.58
C ASP A 760 -0.99 14.49 -6.05
N ASP A 761 -0.24 15.32 -5.32
CA ASP A 761 -0.36 15.48 -3.88
C ASP A 761 -1.29 16.60 -3.41
N GLY A 762 -2.08 17.15 -4.34
CA GLY A 762 -3.01 18.23 -4.09
C GLY A 762 -2.39 19.61 -4.31
N VAL A 763 -1.16 19.69 -4.84
CA VAL A 763 -0.49 20.93 -5.21
C VAL A 763 -0.55 21.08 -6.73
N ASP A 764 -1.34 22.05 -7.20
CA ASP A 764 -1.37 22.42 -8.62
C ASP A 764 -0.03 23.03 -9.03
N ILE A 765 0.83 22.21 -9.64
CA ILE A 765 2.15 22.61 -10.15
C ILE A 765 2.09 23.17 -11.58
N GLY A 766 0.90 23.32 -12.16
CA GLY A 766 0.71 23.68 -13.57
C GLY A 766 1.26 22.63 -14.55
N ASP A 767 1.55 23.03 -15.79
CA ASP A 767 2.06 22.17 -16.89
C ASP A 767 3.51 21.65 -16.69
N ARG A 768 4.03 21.61 -15.46
CA ARG A 768 5.38 21.13 -15.19
C ARG A 768 5.43 19.60 -15.27
N ALA A 769 5.82 19.14 -16.46
CA ALA A 769 6.47 17.87 -16.80
C ALA A 769 6.05 16.65 -15.93
N ARG A 770 4.97 16.00 -16.37
CA ARG A 770 4.50 14.69 -15.92
C ARG A 770 4.96 13.60 -16.89
N ILE A 771 4.68 12.35 -16.55
CA ILE A 771 5.05 11.17 -17.35
C ILE A 771 4.50 11.29 -18.77
N LEU A 772 5.38 11.23 -19.79
CA LEU A 772 4.95 11.39 -21.19
C LEU A 772 4.57 10.06 -21.84
N GLU A 773 5.36 9.01 -21.58
CA GLU A 773 5.11 7.68 -22.12
C GLU A 773 5.34 6.59 -21.06
N ILE A 774 4.41 5.64 -21.01
CA ILE A 774 4.46 4.45 -20.18
C ILE A 774 4.43 3.23 -21.11
N GLU A 775 5.52 2.46 -21.13
CA GLU A 775 5.55 1.12 -21.72
C GLU A 775 5.28 0.09 -20.63
N SER A 776 4.12 -0.57 -20.66
CA SER A 776 3.86 -1.73 -19.80
C SER A 776 4.16 -3.00 -20.58
N ARG A 777 5.11 -3.80 -20.12
CA ARG A 777 5.41 -5.11 -20.73
C ARG A 777 4.44 -6.21 -20.29
N ASN A 778 3.55 -5.93 -19.34
CA ASN A 778 2.64 -6.92 -18.80
C ASN A 778 1.56 -7.33 -19.82
N PRO A 779 1.45 -8.61 -20.19
CA PRO A 779 0.40 -9.08 -21.10
C PRO A 779 -1.00 -9.01 -20.48
N CYS A 780 -1.08 -9.04 -19.14
CA CYS A 780 -2.27 -8.77 -18.36
C CYS A 780 -2.06 -7.51 -17.53
N PRO A 781 -3.01 -6.56 -17.51
CA PRO A 781 -2.85 -5.32 -16.75
C PRO A 781 -2.63 -5.60 -15.25
N PRO A 782 -1.62 -4.99 -14.62
CA PRO A 782 -1.41 -5.05 -13.17
C PRO A 782 -2.64 -4.52 -12.41
N ILE A 783 -2.85 -4.97 -11.18
CA ILE A 783 -3.91 -4.42 -10.33
C ILE A 783 -3.49 -3.01 -9.88
N ILE A 784 -4.36 -2.01 -10.04
CA ILE A 784 -4.07 -0.65 -9.57
C ILE A 784 -5.11 -0.19 -8.54
N SER A 785 -4.66 0.55 -7.54
CA SER A 785 -5.54 1.23 -6.58
C SER A 785 -6.34 2.36 -7.25
N GLU A 786 -7.47 2.74 -6.65
CA GLU A 786 -8.11 4.02 -6.94
C GLU A 786 -7.08 5.16 -6.79
N ASP A 787 -7.10 6.10 -7.75
CA ASP A 787 -6.19 7.25 -7.85
C ASP A 787 -4.68 6.92 -7.99
N SER A 788 -4.31 5.75 -8.51
CA SER A 788 -2.90 5.41 -8.76
C SER A 788 -2.20 6.39 -9.72
N PHE A 789 -2.92 6.85 -10.74
CA PHE A 789 -2.50 7.90 -11.66
C PHE A 789 -3.45 9.10 -11.53
N ASP A 790 -2.94 10.31 -11.72
CA ASP A 790 -3.79 11.49 -11.76
C ASP A 790 -4.46 11.70 -13.14
N HIS A 791 -5.43 12.62 -13.18
CA HIS A 791 -6.20 12.93 -14.39
C HIS A 791 -5.34 13.42 -15.55
N TYR A 792 -4.22 14.09 -15.28
CA TYR A 792 -3.34 14.58 -16.35
C TYR A 792 -2.61 13.42 -17.02
N ILE A 793 -2.10 12.46 -16.24
CA ILE A 793 -1.44 11.28 -16.80
C ILE A 793 -2.43 10.47 -17.64
N TYR A 794 -3.64 10.23 -17.13
CA TYR A 794 -4.69 9.57 -17.92
C TYR A 794 -5.00 10.28 -19.24
N ASP A 795 -4.94 11.61 -19.24
CA ASP A 795 -5.32 12.43 -20.39
C ASP A 795 -4.20 12.62 -21.42
N ASN A 796 -2.94 12.64 -20.97
CA ASN A 796 -1.81 13.09 -21.80
C ASN A 796 -0.73 12.03 -22.01
N ALA A 797 -0.55 11.07 -21.10
CA ALA A 797 0.49 10.06 -21.27
C ALA A 797 0.10 9.05 -22.35
N SER A 798 1.07 8.67 -23.18
CA SER A 798 0.94 7.54 -24.11
C SER A 798 1.19 6.23 -23.37
N LEU A 799 0.20 5.34 -23.34
CA LEU A 799 0.31 4.01 -22.76
C LEU A 799 0.53 2.97 -23.87
N LYS A 800 1.73 2.39 -23.91
CA LYS A 800 2.09 1.30 -24.83
C LYS A 800 1.97 -0.05 -24.12
N VAL A 801 1.18 -0.96 -24.69
CA VAL A 801 0.92 -2.31 -24.12
C VAL A 801 1.28 -3.41 -25.12
N PRO A 802 1.51 -4.68 -24.69
CA PRO A 802 1.91 -5.74 -25.60
C PRO A 802 0.83 -6.05 -26.63
N PHE A 803 1.24 -6.53 -27.81
CA PHE A 803 0.31 -6.90 -28.87
C PHE A 803 -0.70 -7.95 -28.36
N GLY A 804 -1.99 -7.67 -28.54
CA GLY A 804 -3.08 -8.51 -28.05
C GLY A 804 -3.57 -8.19 -26.62
N ALA A 805 -2.86 -7.32 -25.88
CA ALA A 805 -3.24 -6.92 -24.52
C ALA A 805 -4.20 -5.71 -24.48
N MET A 806 -4.34 -4.93 -25.57
CA MET A 806 -5.16 -3.71 -25.60
C MET A 806 -6.56 -3.88 -25.00
N LYS A 807 -7.24 -4.98 -25.34
CA LYS A 807 -8.57 -5.26 -24.81
C LYS A 807 -8.55 -5.51 -23.30
N ALA A 808 -7.56 -6.25 -22.80
CA ALA A 808 -7.42 -6.51 -21.38
C ALA A 808 -7.20 -5.22 -20.59
N TYR A 809 -6.36 -4.31 -21.09
CA TYR A 809 -6.15 -2.99 -20.48
C TYR A 809 -7.37 -2.07 -20.58
N ALA A 810 -8.08 -2.08 -21.71
CA ALA A 810 -9.30 -1.30 -21.89
C ALA A 810 -10.45 -1.76 -20.99
N ASP A 811 -10.49 -3.06 -20.64
CA ASP A 811 -11.49 -3.64 -19.74
C ASP A 811 -11.08 -3.57 -18.26
N ALA A 812 -9.81 -3.31 -17.96
CA ALA A 812 -9.28 -3.33 -16.60
C ALA A 812 -9.57 -2.02 -15.83
N PRO A 813 -10.01 -2.10 -14.56
CA PRO A 813 -10.26 -0.92 -13.72
C PRO A 813 -9.04 0.00 -13.63
N GLY A 814 -9.27 1.30 -13.82
CA GLY A 814 -8.27 2.35 -13.78
C GLY A 814 -7.42 2.46 -15.05
N TRP A 815 -6.94 1.33 -15.63
CA TRP A 815 -6.23 1.33 -16.91
C TRP A 815 -7.11 1.80 -18.07
N CYS A 816 -8.41 1.52 -17.99
CA CYS A 816 -9.41 1.99 -18.93
C CYS A 816 -9.53 3.53 -19.03
N ASN A 817 -8.94 4.27 -18.09
CA ASN A 817 -8.99 5.74 -18.07
C ASN A 817 -7.94 6.39 -19.00
N PHE A 818 -6.91 5.65 -19.44
CA PHE A 818 -5.90 6.19 -20.36
C PHE A 818 -6.53 6.50 -21.73
N LYS A 819 -6.36 7.74 -22.20
CA LYS A 819 -6.93 8.21 -23.47
C LYS A 819 -6.11 7.79 -24.69
N ASN A 820 -4.80 7.67 -24.54
CA ASN A 820 -3.86 7.35 -25.62
C ASN A 820 -3.24 5.98 -25.35
N VAL A 821 -3.87 4.91 -25.84
CA VAL A 821 -3.36 3.55 -25.70
C VAL A 821 -3.03 2.98 -27.08
N SER A 822 -1.82 2.47 -27.25
CA SER A 822 -1.39 1.79 -28.47
C SER A 822 -0.64 0.50 -28.15
N ASN A 823 -0.49 -0.38 -29.16
CA ASN A 823 0.45 -1.48 -28.97
C ASN A 823 1.87 -0.92 -28.96
N ILE A 824 2.75 -1.59 -28.22
CA ILE A 824 4.19 -1.42 -28.38
C ILE A 824 4.51 -1.64 -29.87
N GLY A 825 4.86 -0.57 -30.58
CA GLY A 825 5.14 -0.56 -32.01
C GLY A 825 4.10 0.08 -32.94
N ASP A 826 2.96 0.60 -32.45
CA ASP A 826 1.91 1.23 -33.28
C ASP A 826 1.93 2.79 -33.16
N GLU A 827 2.59 3.52 -34.05
CA GLU A 827 2.35 4.96 -34.25
C GLU A 827 2.27 5.30 -35.76
N GLN A 828 1.25 6.06 -36.19
CA GLN A 828 1.10 6.63 -37.54
C GLN A 828 0.74 8.13 -37.45
N GLU A 829 1.49 9.02 -38.13
CA GLU A 829 1.10 10.40 -38.49
C GLU A 829 0.98 10.58 -40.03
N GLN A 830 -0.04 11.34 -40.48
CA GLN A 830 -0.39 11.63 -41.89
C GLN A 830 0.48 12.74 -42.52
N VAL A 831 0.82 12.90 -43.82
CA VAL A 831 0.81 12.14 -45.10
C VAL A 831 1.70 12.96 -46.06
N PHE A 832 2.73 12.34 -46.66
CA PHE A 832 3.20 12.55 -48.03
C PHE A 832 3.81 11.22 -48.50
N ASP A 833 2.96 10.38 -49.10
CA ASP A 833 3.22 8.95 -49.28
C ASP A 833 3.96 8.63 -50.59
N ASN A 834 5.29 8.55 -50.47
CA ASN A 834 6.19 7.84 -51.40
C ASN A 834 6.83 6.64 -50.68
N ASP A 835 6.05 5.92 -49.84
CA ASP A 835 6.51 4.79 -49.03
C ASP A 835 7.23 3.74 -49.91
N LEU A 836 8.54 3.60 -49.69
CA LEU A 836 9.36 2.54 -50.25
C LEU A 836 9.69 1.51 -49.16
N THR A 837 8.83 0.52 -48.98
CA THR A 837 9.08 -0.52 -47.96
C THR A 837 10.26 -1.41 -48.36
N LEU A 838 11.29 -1.45 -47.52
CA LEU A 838 12.51 -2.25 -47.70
C LEU A 838 12.47 -3.49 -46.80
N SER A 839 12.38 -4.69 -47.38
CA SER A 839 12.67 -5.93 -46.65
C SER A 839 14.00 -6.48 -47.10
N ALA A 840 14.89 -6.84 -46.17
CA ALA A 840 16.12 -7.54 -46.51
C ALA A 840 16.50 -8.51 -45.40
N ASP A 841 17.17 -9.58 -45.79
CA ASP A 841 17.71 -10.58 -44.87
C ASP A 841 19.20 -10.82 -45.18
N ILE A 842 19.96 -11.25 -44.18
CA ILE A 842 21.33 -11.74 -44.32
C ILE A 842 21.28 -13.25 -44.04
N PRO A 843 21.32 -14.11 -45.07
CA PRO A 843 21.00 -15.53 -44.91
C PRO A 843 21.94 -16.34 -44.00
N ASN A 844 23.08 -15.79 -43.54
CA ASN A 844 24.03 -16.46 -42.65
C ASN A 844 24.70 -15.44 -41.69
N ASN A 845 24.41 -15.55 -40.39
CA ASN A 845 24.80 -14.58 -39.34
C ASN A 845 26.06 -14.96 -38.54
N LEU A 846 27.09 -15.53 -39.18
CA LEU A 846 28.37 -15.78 -38.52
C LEU A 846 29.53 -15.38 -39.42
N ALA A 847 30.30 -14.35 -39.04
CA ALA A 847 31.46 -13.89 -39.79
C ALA A 847 32.63 -13.41 -38.89
N VAL A 848 33.85 -13.59 -39.38
CA VAL A 848 35.12 -13.32 -38.67
C VAL A 848 35.60 -11.88 -38.95
N ARG A 849 36.21 -11.25 -37.93
CA ARG A 849 36.82 -9.90 -37.98
C ARG A 849 37.72 -9.70 -39.23
N ASP A 850 37.62 -8.53 -39.88
CA ASP A 850 38.43 -8.01 -41.01
C ASP A 850 38.26 -8.58 -42.44
N LYS A 851 37.36 -9.55 -42.72
CA LYS A 851 37.09 -10.03 -44.10
C LYS A 851 35.62 -10.37 -44.37
N MET A 852 34.72 -9.52 -43.93
CA MET A 852 33.28 -9.79 -44.00
C MET A 852 32.67 -9.22 -45.29
N LEU A 853 32.04 -10.08 -46.09
CA LEU A 853 31.25 -9.72 -47.27
C LEU A 853 29.81 -10.16 -47.03
N LEU A 854 28.95 -9.22 -46.65
CA LEU A 854 27.52 -9.43 -46.50
C LEU A 854 26.85 -9.42 -47.87
N THR A 855 25.87 -10.29 -48.09
CA THR A 855 24.97 -10.18 -49.25
C THR A 855 23.60 -9.83 -48.72
N ALA A 856 23.21 -8.56 -48.90
CA ALA A 856 21.88 -8.09 -48.56
C ALA A 856 20.96 -8.43 -49.73
N ILE A 857 19.97 -9.28 -49.48
CA ILE A 857 18.96 -9.65 -50.47
C ILE A 857 17.63 -9.15 -49.95
N GLY A 858 16.88 -8.46 -50.81
CA GLY A 858 15.68 -7.81 -50.36
C GLY A 858 14.77 -7.35 -51.47
N ASN A 859 13.66 -6.75 -51.07
CA ASN A 859 12.70 -6.12 -51.96
C ASN A 859 12.51 -4.67 -51.55
N VAL A 860 12.51 -3.79 -52.55
CA VAL A 860 12.03 -2.41 -52.42
C VAL A 860 10.64 -2.35 -53.06
N ARG A 861 9.60 -2.12 -52.26
CA ARG A 861 8.23 -2.00 -52.73
C ARG A 861 7.82 -0.54 -52.76
N ASN A 862 7.23 -0.08 -53.87
CA ASN A 862 6.53 1.20 -53.91
C ASN A 862 5.13 1.02 -53.31
N SER A 863 5.03 1.24 -52.01
CA SER A 863 3.79 1.23 -51.25
C SER A 863 3.03 2.56 -51.36
N GLY A 864 3.70 3.60 -51.87
CA GLY A 864 3.12 4.93 -52.03
C GLY A 864 2.11 5.14 -53.17
N LEU A 865 1.55 6.35 -53.22
CA LEU A 865 0.40 6.67 -54.10
C LEU A 865 0.78 7.03 -55.55
N GLN A 866 2.06 7.17 -55.88
CA GLN A 866 2.55 7.58 -57.20
C GLN A 866 3.64 6.64 -57.74
N ASN A 867 3.86 6.63 -59.06
CA ASN A 867 4.96 5.87 -59.66
C ASN A 867 6.30 6.59 -59.40
N ILE A 868 7.36 5.82 -59.12
CA ILE A 868 8.70 6.31 -58.78
C ILE A 868 9.65 5.99 -59.94
N SER A 869 10.48 6.95 -60.35
CA SER A 869 11.49 6.77 -61.41
C SER A 869 12.87 6.71 -60.77
N GLY A 870 13.31 5.49 -60.48
CA GLY A 870 14.58 5.17 -59.83
C GLY A 870 14.63 5.46 -58.32
N PHE A 871 15.48 4.73 -57.62
CA PHE A 871 15.72 4.89 -56.18
C PHE A 871 17.19 4.61 -55.84
N LYS A 872 17.64 5.01 -54.66
CA LYS A 872 18.99 4.85 -54.13
C LYS A 872 18.95 3.99 -52.87
N LEU A 873 19.78 2.96 -52.81
CA LEU A 873 20.01 2.15 -51.61
C LEU A 873 21.37 2.49 -51.00
N SER A 874 21.39 2.91 -49.74
CA SER A 874 22.60 3.23 -48.96
C SER A 874 22.70 2.33 -47.74
N TRP A 875 23.89 2.14 -47.18
CA TRP A 875 24.05 1.28 -46.00
C TRP A 875 25.10 1.77 -45.01
N TYR A 876 24.84 1.43 -43.74
CA TYR A 876 25.54 1.90 -42.55
C TYR A 876 25.85 0.73 -41.62
N ILE A 877 26.94 0.82 -40.86
CA ILE A 877 27.30 -0.19 -39.85
C ILE A 877 27.60 0.51 -38.53
N ASP A 878 26.92 0.12 -37.45
CA ASP A 878 26.97 0.79 -36.14
C ASP A 878 26.81 2.32 -36.31
N GLU A 879 25.79 2.72 -37.08
CA GLU A 879 25.46 4.10 -37.48
C GLU A 879 26.48 4.82 -38.40
N LYS A 880 27.58 4.18 -38.79
CA LYS A 880 28.56 4.78 -39.72
C LYS A 880 28.24 4.47 -41.16
N TYR A 881 28.12 5.51 -41.98
CA TYR A 881 27.92 5.38 -43.43
C TYR A 881 29.06 4.58 -44.08
N ILE A 882 28.69 3.61 -44.92
CA ILE A 882 29.65 2.77 -45.67
C ILE A 882 29.67 3.14 -47.16
N ASP A 883 28.55 2.97 -47.88
CA ASP A 883 28.45 3.23 -49.33
C ASP A 883 26.97 3.29 -49.80
N GLU A 884 26.74 3.61 -51.08
CA GLU A 884 25.41 3.68 -51.70
C GLU A 884 25.39 3.25 -53.19
N LYS A 885 24.22 2.84 -53.69
CA LYS A 885 23.99 2.45 -55.09
C LYS A 885 22.64 2.96 -55.60
N TYR A 886 22.63 3.47 -56.84
CA TYR A 886 21.41 3.93 -57.52
C TYR A 886 20.86 2.85 -58.46
N PHE A 887 19.54 2.66 -58.41
CA PHE A 887 18.75 1.77 -59.25
C PHE A 887 17.84 2.60 -60.15
N ASP A 888 18.16 2.64 -61.44
CA ASP A 888 17.38 3.35 -62.45
C ASP A 888 16.24 2.46 -62.97
N VAL A 889 15.18 2.32 -62.15
CA VAL A 889 14.02 1.45 -62.42
C VAL A 889 12.72 2.23 -62.16
N ASP A 890 11.80 2.21 -63.12
CA ASP A 890 10.46 2.78 -62.95
C ASP A 890 9.58 1.81 -62.14
N LEU A 891 9.26 2.18 -60.90
CA LEU A 891 8.44 1.41 -59.97
C LEU A 891 7.01 1.96 -59.92
N GLU A 892 6.07 1.24 -60.54
CA GLU A 892 4.65 1.59 -60.47
C GLU A 892 4.08 1.46 -59.05
N LYS A 893 2.99 2.18 -58.75
CA LYS A 893 2.27 2.05 -57.47
C LYS A 893 1.94 0.58 -57.15
N GLY A 894 2.38 0.12 -55.98
CA GLY A 894 2.26 -1.26 -55.50
C GLY A 894 3.29 -2.24 -56.09
N GLY A 895 4.19 -1.77 -56.94
CA GLY A 895 5.24 -2.56 -57.59
C GLY A 895 6.40 -2.89 -56.66
N VAL A 896 7.13 -3.97 -56.95
CA VAL A 896 8.24 -4.48 -56.12
C VAL A 896 9.49 -4.66 -56.99
N CYS A 897 10.62 -4.14 -56.53
CA CYS A 897 11.95 -4.32 -57.10
C CYS A 897 12.79 -5.21 -56.17
N PRO A 898 13.07 -6.47 -56.53
CA PRO A 898 14.06 -7.27 -55.81
C PRO A 898 15.48 -6.73 -56.07
N PHE A 899 16.33 -6.77 -55.05
CA PHE A 899 17.76 -6.45 -55.17
C PHE A 899 18.62 -7.49 -54.43
N GLU A 900 19.86 -7.62 -54.87
CA GLU A 900 20.92 -8.40 -54.23
C GLU A 900 22.20 -7.57 -54.29
N GLU A 901 22.69 -7.10 -53.13
CA GLU A 901 23.90 -6.28 -53.06
C GLU A 901 24.94 -6.86 -52.11
N LYS A 902 26.20 -6.85 -52.57
CA LYS A 902 27.35 -7.35 -51.80
C LYS A 902 28.04 -6.21 -51.07
N ILE A 903 27.92 -6.19 -49.75
CA ILE A 903 28.38 -5.15 -48.85
C ILE A 903 29.65 -5.61 -48.14
N LYS A 904 30.76 -4.88 -48.34
CA LYS A 904 32.01 -5.14 -47.61
C LYS A 904 31.98 -4.47 -46.24
N VAL A 905 32.26 -5.25 -45.20
CA VAL A 905 32.19 -4.83 -43.80
C VAL A 905 33.56 -4.95 -43.14
N ASN A 906 34.00 -3.87 -42.50
CA ASN A 906 35.19 -3.84 -41.63
C ASN A 906 34.79 -3.29 -40.26
N VAL A 907 34.65 -4.17 -39.26
CA VAL A 907 34.32 -3.79 -37.88
C VAL A 907 35.53 -3.93 -36.98
N ALA A 908 35.74 -2.92 -36.12
CA ALA A 908 36.97 -2.78 -35.37
C ALA A 908 37.05 -3.64 -34.11
N ASN A 909 35.92 -4.13 -33.57
CA ASN A 909 35.78 -4.89 -32.31
C ASN A 909 34.88 -6.11 -32.51
N ALA A 910 35.12 -7.20 -31.77
CA ALA A 910 34.20 -8.33 -31.69
C ALA A 910 32.96 -7.97 -30.85
N GLY A 911 31.79 -8.47 -31.25
CA GLY A 911 30.50 -8.22 -30.61
C GLY A 911 29.35 -8.21 -31.63
N THR A 912 28.14 -7.95 -31.15
CA THR A 912 26.98 -7.70 -32.01
C THR A 912 27.11 -6.31 -32.66
N HIS A 913 26.91 -6.25 -33.96
CA HIS A 913 26.91 -5.04 -34.79
C HIS A 913 25.60 -4.93 -35.55
N GLU A 914 25.30 -3.74 -36.04
CA GLU A 914 24.07 -3.48 -36.79
C GLU A 914 24.37 -3.00 -38.20
N LEU A 915 23.92 -3.74 -39.23
CA LEU A 915 23.86 -3.26 -40.61
C LEU A 915 22.51 -2.59 -40.83
N LYS A 916 22.51 -1.29 -41.09
CA LYS A 916 21.32 -0.54 -41.50
C LYS A 916 21.36 -0.26 -43.00
N LEU A 917 20.44 -0.84 -43.76
CA LEU A 917 20.19 -0.47 -45.16
C LEU A 917 19.13 0.64 -45.18
N LEU A 918 19.23 1.59 -46.11
CA LEU A 918 18.30 2.72 -46.25
C LEU A 918 18.03 3.00 -47.74
N VAL A 919 16.76 2.98 -48.14
CA VAL A 919 16.31 3.36 -49.49
C VAL A 919 15.87 4.83 -49.53
N SER A 920 16.10 5.54 -50.64
CA SER A 920 15.77 6.95 -50.83
C SER A 920 15.54 7.30 -52.31
N ILE A 921 14.87 8.42 -52.61
CA ILE A 921 14.61 8.89 -53.98
C ILE A 921 15.24 10.29 -54.15
N ASP A 922 15.75 10.60 -55.33
CA ASP A 922 16.66 11.71 -55.64
C ASP A 922 16.11 13.12 -55.25
N GLY A 923 16.25 13.48 -53.96
CA GLY A 923 16.07 14.84 -53.43
C GLY A 923 14.69 15.22 -52.89
N ALA A 924 13.74 14.29 -52.77
CA ALA A 924 12.52 14.50 -52.00
C ALA A 924 12.63 13.74 -50.66
N ALA A 925 12.41 14.44 -49.55
CA ALA A 925 12.45 13.82 -48.22
C ALA A 925 11.28 12.85 -48.09
N ASP A 926 11.62 11.58 -47.94
CA ASP A 926 10.72 10.62 -47.33
C ASP A 926 10.57 10.95 -45.85
N GLN A 927 9.33 10.92 -45.34
CA GLN A 927 9.00 11.38 -44.00
C GLN A 927 8.86 10.22 -43.00
N ASP A 928 8.69 8.98 -43.48
CA ASP A 928 8.78 7.79 -42.63
C ASP A 928 10.17 7.17 -42.79
N LEU A 929 11.07 7.42 -41.85
CA LEU A 929 12.41 6.81 -41.89
C LEU A 929 12.41 5.35 -41.37
N SER A 930 11.27 4.86 -40.87
CA SER A 930 11.18 3.57 -40.18
C SER A 930 10.95 2.38 -41.11
N ASP A 931 10.34 2.58 -42.28
CA ASP A 931 10.04 1.55 -43.28
C ASP A 931 11.03 1.54 -44.47
N ASN A 932 11.70 2.67 -44.68
CA ASN A 932 12.76 2.83 -45.68
C ASN A 932 14.09 2.25 -45.24
N ALA A 933 14.19 1.84 -43.98
CA ALA A 933 15.38 1.26 -43.43
C ALA A 933 15.12 -0.11 -42.81
N VAL A 934 16.01 -1.05 -43.09
CA VAL A 934 16.04 -2.33 -42.38
C VAL A 934 17.36 -2.41 -41.64
N THR A 935 17.27 -2.64 -40.33
CA THR A 935 18.43 -2.87 -39.48
C THR A 935 18.52 -4.36 -39.19
N ILE A 936 19.67 -4.94 -39.52
CA ILE A 936 19.93 -6.35 -39.37
C ILE A 936 21.14 -6.48 -38.45
N SER A 937 20.93 -7.06 -37.28
CA SER A 937 22.02 -7.36 -36.35
C SER A 937 22.83 -8.56 -36.86
N PHE A 938 24.15 -8.45 -36.80
CA PHE A 938 25.09 -9.53 -37.10
C PHE A 938 26.18 -9.57 -36.04
N GLU A 939 26.69 -10.74 -35.74
CA GLU A 939 27.78 -10.90 -34.75
C GLU A 939 29.14 -11.01 -35.43
N SER A 940 30.14 -10.36 -34.84
CA SER A 940 31.54 -10.52 -35.21
C SER A 940 32.33 -11.08 -34.03
N PHE A 941 33.20 -12.06 -34.27
CA PHE A 941 33.95 -12.74 -33.20
C PHE A 941 35.46 -12.61 -33.36
N ASP A 942 36.16 -12.67 -32.23
CA ASP A 942 37.61 -12.85 -32.20
C ASP A 942 37.98 -14.29 -32.48
N LYS A 943 38.46 -14.55 -33.72
CA LYS A 943 39.02 -15.81 -34.24
C LYS A 943 38.54 -17.12 -33.59
N GLY A 944 37.70 -17.88 -34.32
CA GLY A 944 37.58 -19.34 -34.24
C GLY A 944 36.14 -19.87 -34.17
N TYR A 945 35.86 -21.01 -34.81
CA TYR A 945 34.53 -21.65 -34.84
C TYR A 945 34.18 -22.29 -33.48
N TYR A 946 32.94 -22.14 -33.00
CA TYR A 946 32.46 -22.77 -31.76
C TYR A 946 32.15 -24.27 -31.96
N ARG A 947 32.46 -25.11 -30.96
CA ARG A 947 32.22 -26.56 -30.99
C ARG A 947 30.84 -26.90 -30.42
N VAL A 948 29.99 -27.57 -31.20
CA VAL A 948 28.72 -28.14 -30.72
C VAL A 948 28.94 -29.59 -30.30
N SER A 949 28.52 -29.93 -29.08
CA SER A 949 28.74 -31.27 -28.50
C SER A 949 27.57 -32.23 -28.79
N LEU A 950 27.86 -33.49 -29.14
CA LEU A 950 26.85 -34.55 -29.29
C LEU A 950 26.64 -35.30 -27.97
N ILE A 951 25.39 -35.40 -27.51
CA ILE A 951 24.99 -36.19 -26.35
C ILE A 951 24.09 -37.35 -26.80
N GLU A 952 24.42 -38.57 -26.36
CA GLU A 952 23.61 -39.78 -26.59
C GLU A 952 23.05 -40.32 -25.27
N GLN A 953 21.73 -40.57 -25.22
CA GLN A 953 21.05 -41.16 -24.06
C GLN A 953 20.39 -42.52 -24.41
N PHE A 954 20.41 -43.46 -23.46
CA PHE A 954 19.78 -44.78 -23.60
C PHE A 954 18.44 -44.87 -22.86
N SER A 955 17.47 -45.53 -23.49
CA SER A 955 16.27 -46.02 -22.82
C SER A 955 16.14 -47.53 -22.99
N THR A 956 15.97 -48.25 -21.87
CA THR A 956 15.65 -49.69 -21.84
C THR A 956 14.15 -49.90 -21.75
N GLU A 957 13.65 -51.06 -22.18
CA GLU A 957 12.21 -51.44 -22.19
C GLU A 957 11.51 -51.34 -20.82
N SER A 958 12.26 -51.37 -19.72
CA SER A 958 11.73 -51.05 -18.38
C SER A 958 11.85 -49.54 -18.12
N CYS A 959 11.03 -48.73 -18.81
CA CYS A 959 10.99 -47.27 -18.72
C CYS A 959 10.71 -46.70 -17.31
N SER A 960 10.55 -47.54 -16.28
CA SER A 960 10.33 -47.15 -14.89
C SER A 960 11.59 -46.68 -14.15
N LEU A 961 12.80 -46.92 -14.66
CA LEU A 961 14.07 -46.51 -14.03
C LEU A 961 14.85 -45.41 -14.78
N THR A 962 14.44 -45.05 -16.00
CA THR A 962 14.98 -43.93 -16.79
C THR A 962 14.78 -42.50 -16.21
N PRO A 963 13.85 -42.18 -15.27
CA PRO A 963 13.56 -40.80 -14.87
C PRO A 963 14.67 -40.03 -14.12
N VAL A 964 15.74 -40.69 -13.66
CA VAL A 964 16.60 -40.11 -12.62
C VAL A 964 17.81 -39.32 -13.17
N LEU A 965 18.27 -39.62 -14.39
CA LEU A 965 19.50 -39.03 -14.94
C LEU A 965 19.27 -38.06 -16.10
N GLY A 966 18.34 -38.35 -17.03
CA GLY A 966 18.08 -37.51 -18.22
C GLY A 966 17.67 -36.06 -17.90
N PRO A 967 16.65 -35.83 -17.05
CA PRO A 967 16.22 -34.48 -16.69
C PRO A 967 17.27 -33.66 -15.94
N LYS A 968 18.16 -34.31 -15.17
CA LYS A 968 19.22 -33.62 -14.41
C LYS A 968 20.34 -33.11 -15.31
N ILE A 969 20.76 -33.91 -16.30
CA ILE A 969 21.77 -33.50 -17.30
C ILE A 969 21.23 -32.36 -18.16
N ILE A 970 19.98 -32.49 -18.63
CA ILE A 970 19.31 -31.48 -19.44
C ILE A 970 19.15 -30.17 -18.65
N SER A 971 18.67 -30.24 -17.40
CA SER A 971 18.56 -29.03 -16.55
C SER A 971 19.91 -28.40 -16.22
N GLY A 972 20.98 -29.20 -16.10
CA GLY A 972 22.33 -28.68 -15.82
C GLY A 972 22.90 -27.89 -17.00
N ILE A 973 22.66 -28.37 -18.23
CA ILE A 973 23.07 -27.68 -19.46
C ILE A 973 22.23 -26.42 -19.70
N GLU A 974 20.91 -26.51 -19.54
CA GLU A 974 19.98 -25.38 -19.69
C GLU A 974 20.29 -24.27 -18.67
N ASN A 975 20.55 -24.63 -17.40
CA ASN A 975 20.91 -23.65 -16.34
C ASN A 975 22.32 -23.06 -16.50
N SER A 976 23.16 -23.61 -17.39
CA SER A 976 24.51 -23.08 -17.65
C SER A 976 24.55 -22.00 -18.74
N GLY A 977 23.42 -21.71 -19.39
CA GLY A 977 23.34 -20.78 -20.52
C GLY A 977 23.92 -21.32 -21.84
N ASN A 978 24.20 -22.63 -21.93
CA ASN A 978 24.83 -23.27 -23.09
C ASN A 978 23.89 -24.24 -23.84
N SER A 979 22.56 -24.11 -23.70
CA SER A 979 21.58 -24.99 -24.35
C SER A 979 21.70 -25.00 -25.88
N ASP A 980 22.20 -23.91 -26.47
CA ASP A 980 22.32 -23.72 -27.91
C ASP A 980 23.55 -24.41 -28.53
N PHE A 981 24.40 -25.05 -27.70
CA PHE A 981 25.67 -25.67 -28.11
C PHE A 981 25.68 -27.21 -28.01
N VAL A 982 24.50 -27.86 -27.97
CA VAL A 982 24.37 -29.32 -27.82
C VAL A 982 23.39 -29.92 -28.84
N ALA A 983 23.82 -30.99 -29.52
CA ALA A 983 22.94 -31.87 -30.29
C ALA A 983 22.62 -33.13 -29.46
N HIS A 984 21.34 -33.48 -29.30
CA HIS A 984 20.90 -34.58 -28.44
C HIS A 984 20.19 -35.68 -29.24
N VAL A 985 20.58 -36.94 -29.02
CA VAL A 985 19.98 -38.14 -29.64
C VAL A 985 19.67 -39.18 -28.56
N ILE A 986 18.48 -39.79 -28.63
CA ILE A 986 18.10 -40.93 -27.76
C ILE A 986 18.04 -42.21 -28.57
N HIS A 987 18.65 -43.27 -28.05
CA HIS A 987 18.61 -44.61 -28.62
C HIS A 987 17.77 -45.54 -27.72
N HIS A 988 16.79 -46.21 -28.32
CA HIS A 988 15.96 -47.22 -27.65
C HIS A 988 16.56 -48.62 -27.84
N CYS A 989 17.11 -49.22 -26.77
CA CYS A 989 17.70 -50.56 -26.83
C CYS A 989 16.73 -51.58 -26.20
N GLY A 990 16.04 -52.33 -27.04
CA GLY A 990 15.17 -53.46 -26.65
C GLY A 990 15.82 -54.84 -26.83
N PHE A 991 15.40 -55.80 -26.02
CA PHE A 991 15.56 -57.24 -26.25
C PHE A 991 14.46 -57.80 -27.19
N TYR A 992 13.38 -57.05 -27.42
CA TYR A 992 12.28 -57.39 -28.33
C TYR A 992 12.22 -56.43 -29.53
N ASP A 993 11.81 -56.94 -30.70
CA ASP A 993 11.53 -56.14 -31.89
C ASP A 993 10.27 -55.27 -31.67
N ASP A 994 10.44 -54.00 -31.27
CA ASP A 994 9.38 -52.98 -31.28
C ASP A 994 9.62 -51.93 -32.40
N PHE A 995 8.63 -51.08 -32.68
CA PHE A 995 8.71 -50.08 -33.76
C PHE A 995 9.62 -48.88 -33.45
N LEU A 996 10.21 -48.82 -32.25
CA LEU A 996 11.19 -47.80 -31.83
C LEU A 996 12.62 -48.32 -31.87
N THR A 997 12.80 -49.65 -31.88
CA THR A 997 14.10 -50.30 -31.87
C THR A 997 14.72 -50.28 -33.27
N VAL A 998 15.90 -49.65 -33.39
CA VAL A 998 16.67 -49.59 -34.63
C VAL A 998 17.54 -50.86 -34.74
N ASN A 999 17.74 -51.39 -35.96
CA ASN A 999 18.42 -52.68 -36.23
C ASN A 999 19.73 -52.90 -35.44
N HIS A 1000 19.92 -54.10 -34.88
CA HIS A 1000 21.07 -54.54 -34.08
C HIS A 1000 22.45 -54.41 -34.78
N ASP A 1001 22.51 -54.22 -36.10
CA ASP A 1001 23.77 -54.00 -36.84
C ASP A 1001 24.56 -52.74 -36.38
N TYR A 1002 23.94 -51.85 -35.60
CA TYR A 1002 24.57 -50.67 -34.98
C TYR A 1002 25.08 -50.93 -33.53
N GLU A 1003 25.04 -52.18 -33.06
CA GLU A 1003 25.51 -52.63 -31.73
C GLU A 1003 27.02 -52.45 -31.48
N TRP A 1004 27.81 -52.01 -32.45
CA TRP A 1004 29.26 -51.78 -32.29
C TRP A 1004 29.62 -50.58 -31.38
N PHE A 1005 28.63 -49.80 -30.95
CA PHE A 1005 28.78 -48.93 -29.77
C PHE A 1005 29.01 -49.74 -28.47
N TYR A 1006 28.77 -51.05 -28.50
CA TYR A 1006 28.84 -51.98 -27.38
C TYR A 1006 29.78 -53.14 -27.71
N SER A 1007 30.36 -53.72 -26.66
CA SER A 1007 31.01 -55.03 -26.76
C SER A 1007 30.08 -56.11 -26.18
N ASP A 1008 30.23 -57.34 -26.64
CA ASP A 1008 29.46 -58.54 -26.24
C ASP A 1008 29.44 -58.86 -24.72
N TYR A 1009 30.05 -58.03 -23.87
CA TYR A 1009 30.22 -58.26 -22.43
C TYR A 1009 29.27 -57.46 -21.51
N GLY A 1010 28.21 -56.86 -22.04
CA GLY A 1010 27.06 -56.42 -21.22
C GLY A 1010 27.28 -55.17 -20.38
N THR A 1011 27.79 -54.10 -20.98
CA THR A 1011 27.86 -52.76 -20.36
C THR A 1011 27.19 -51.72 -21.25
N TYR A 1012 26.11 -51.10 -20.78
CA TYR A 1012 25.43 -49.97 -21.42
C TYR A 1012 25.75 -48.70 -20.62
N THR A 1013 26.38 -47.70 -21.24
CA THR A 1013 26.70 -46.38 -20.65
C THR A 1013 26.05 -45.30 -21.50
N PRO A 1014 25.36 -44.28 -20.96
CA PRO A 1014 25.03 -43.05 -21.70
C PRO A 1014 26.33 -42.41 -22.18
N ALA A 1015 26.54 -42.36 -23.49
CA ALA A 1015 27.80 -41.90 -24.05
C ALA A 1015 27.71 -40.39 -24.30
N MET A 1016 28.24 -39.61 -23.35
CA MET A 1016 28.81 -38.29 -23.65
C MET A 1016 30.18 -38.52 -24.32
N MET A 1017 30.31 -38.27 -25.62
CA MET A 1017 31.53 -38.64 -26.37
C MET A 1017 32.60 -37.55 -26.35
N LEU A 1018 33.24 -37.37 -25.18
CA LEU A 1018 34.56 -36.73 -25.07
C LEU A 1018 35.65 -37.67 -25.61
N ASN A 1019 36.81 -37.13 -25.99
CA ASN A 1019 37.93 -37.89 -26.58
C ASN A 1019 38.21 -39.20 -25.79
N ARG A 1020 38.04 -40.35 -26.44
CA ARG A 1020 38.11 -41.68 -25.80
C ARG A 1020 39.50 -42.08 -25.29
N THR A 1021 40.56 -41.33 -25.60
CA THR A 1021 41.91 -41.63 -25.06
C THR A 1021 42.02 -41.43 -23.55
N ASP A 1022 41.26 -40.49 -22.95
CA ASP A 1022 41.36 -40.15 -21.52
C ASP A 1022 40.43 -40.95 -20.60
N ILE A 1023 39.49 -41.72 -21.15
CA ILE A 1023 38.48 -42.48 -20.39
C ILE A 1023 38.97 -43.90 -20.01
N SER A 1024 40.17 -44.28 -20.48
CA SER A 1024 40.75 -45.62 -20.32
C SER A 1024 41.03 -46.06 -18.86
N ASN A 1025 40.94 -45.15 -17.87
CA ASN A 1025 41.27 -45.45 -16.47
C ASN A 1025 40.07 -45.64 -15.51
N THR A 1026 38.82 -45.48 -15.95
CA THR A 1026 37.65 -45.57 -15.03
C THR A 1026 36.94 -46.92 -15.03
N GLY A 1027 37.45 -47.91 -15.76
CA GLY A 1027 36.98 -49.30 -15.68
C GLY A 1027 35.47 -49.44 -15.90
N CYS A 1028 35.03 -49.27 -17.16
CA CYS A 1028 33.75 -49.76 -17.71
C CYS A 1028 32.57 -49.88 -16.71
N THR A 1029 32.30 -48.84 -15.93
CA THR A 1029 31.14 -48.77 -15.02
C THR A 1029 30.18 -47.70 -15.56
N PRO A 1030 28.87 -47.97 -15.70
CA PRO A 1030 27.88 -46.96 -16.03
C PRO A 1030 28.00 -45.73 -15.11
N VAL A 1031 27.91 -44.53 -15.68
CA VAL A 1031 27.84 -43.29 -14.89
C VAL A 1031 26.47 -43.27 -14.22
N ASN A 1032 26.39 -43.81 -13.01
CA ASN A 1032 25.16 -43.82 -12.20
C ASN A 1032 24.90 -42.46 -11.51
N GLU A 1033 25.89 -41.56 -11.50
CA GLU A 1033 25.81 -40.18 -11.01
C GLU A 1033 26.71 -39.26 -11.85
N VAL A 1034 26.17 -38.16 -12.36
CA VAL A 1034 26.95 -37.07 -12.96
C VAL A 1034 27.52 -36.23 -11.82
N LYS A 1035 28.84 -36.19 -11.69
CA LYS A 1035 29.54 -35.32 -10.73
C LYS A 1035 29.84 -33.97 -11.40
N ASP A 1036 29.88 -32.89 -10.61
CA ASP A 1036 30.23 -31.51 -11.02
C ASP A 1036 31.49 -31.40 -11.92
N ASP A 1037 32.39 -32.38 -11.86
CA ASP A 1037 33.59 -32.44 -12.71
C ASP A 1037 33.30 -32.74 -14.19
N ILE A 1038 32.18 -33.39 -14.53
CA ILE A 1038 31.76 -33.63 -15.93
C ILE A 1038 31.27 -32.32 -16.55
N ASP A 1039 30.47 -31.53 -15.84
CA ASP A 1039 30.02 -30.20 -16.28
C ASP A 1039 31.21 -29.27 -16.53
N ARG A 1040 32.18 -29.25 -15.60
CA ARG A 1040 33.44 -28.51 -15.80
C ARG A 1040 34.23 -28.99 -17.02
N LYS A 1041 34.19 -30.28 -17.35
CA LYS A 1041 34.92 -30.85 -18.49
C LYS A 1041 34.27 -30.47 -19.82
N ILE A 1042 32.95 -30.52 -19.93
CA ILE A 1042 32.17 -30.02 -21.08
C ILE A 1042 32.48 -28.53 -21.32
N ILE A 1043 32.43 -27.72 -20.26
CA ILE A 1043 32.72 -26.28 -20.31
C ILE A 1043 34.19 -26.03 -20.69
N SER A 1044 35.13 -26.85 -20.21
CA SER A 1044 36.56 -26.71 -20.52
C SER A 1044 36.97 -27.19 -21.93
N GLU A 1045 36.22 -28.12 -22.54
CA GLU A 1045 36.48 -28.68 -23.88
C GLU A 1045 35.64 -28.01 -24.99
N ALA A 1046 34.79 -27.03 -24.64
CA ALA A 1046 34.04 -26.19 -25.58
C ALA A 1046 34.92 -25.18 -26.37
N GLY A 1047 36.24 -25.18 -26.11
CA GLY A 1047 37.21 -24.37 -26.82
C GLY A 1047 37.51 -24.91 -28.21
N LEU A 1048 37.05 -24.15 -29.22
CA LEU A 1048 37.38 -24.18 -30.66
C LEU A 1048 37.25 -25.53 -31.39
N CYS A 1049 36.45 -25.55 -32.46
CA CYS A 1049 36.37 -26.69 -33.37
C CYS A 1049 37.11 -26.42 -34.68
N ASP A 1050 37.80 -27.44 -35.20
CA ASP A 1050 38.55 -27.34 -36.44
C ASP A 1050 37.67 -27.49 -37.72
N ALA A 1051 36.41 -27.89 -37.59
CA ALA A 1051 35.46 -28.06 -38.70
C ALA A 1051 34.01 -27.80 -38.28
N LEU A 1052 33.19 -27.23 -39.17
CA LEU A 1052 31.77 -26.96 -38.97
C LEU A 1052 30.89 -27.93 -39.78
N VAL A 1053 29.73 -28.32 -39.25
CA VAL A 1053 28.68 -29.04 -39.99
C VAL A 1053 27.36 -28.28 -39.88
N SER A 1054 26.72 -28.06 -41.02
CA SER A 1054 25.37 -27.48 -41.14
C SER A 1054 24.43 -28.53 -41.72
N VAL A 1055 23.19 -28.56 -41.23
CA VAL A 1055 22.16 -29.53 -41.64
C VAL A 1055 20.92 -28.78 -42.10
N TYR A 1056 20.42 -29.13 -43.27
CA TYR A 1056 19.19 -28.60 -43.85
C TYR A 1056 18.27 -29.77 -44.16
N CYS A 1057 16.97 -29.61 -43.94
CA CYS A 1057 16.04 -30.72 -44.03
C CYS A 1057 14.66 -30.27 -44.52
N ASP A 1058 14.11 -31.00 -45.48
CA ASP A 1058 12.81 -30.72 -46.10
C ASP A 1058 11.96 -32.00 -46.23
N VAL A 1059 10.63 -31.86 -46.18
CA VAL A 1059 9.66 -32.95 -46.35
C VAL A 1059 8.81 -32.68 -47.59
N TYR A 1060 8.81 -33.62 -48.53
CA TYR A 1060 7.94 -33.60 -49.69
C TYR A 1060 7.45 -35.00 -50.05
N ASP A 1061 6.17 -35.13 -50.44
CA ASP A 1061 5.57 -36.37 -50.93
C ASP A 1061 5.81 -37.63 -50.05
N GLY A 1062 5.83 -37.47 -48.72
CA GLY A 1062 6.08 -38.59 -47.79
C GLY A 1062 7.55 -38.98 -47.65
N LYS A 1063 8.47 -38.19 -48.22
CA LYS A 1063 9.92 -38.33 -48.12
C LYS A 1063 10.53 -37.20 -47.33
N VAL A 1064 11.67 -37.47 -46.72
CA VAL A 1064 12.56 -36.47 -46.14
C VAL A 1064 13.85 -36.38 -46.96
N CYS A 1065 14.23 -35.16 -47.31
CA CYS A 1065 15.51 -34.82 -47.89
C CYS A 1065 16.36 -34.11 -46.84
N VAL A 1066 17.56 -34.64 -46.58
CA VAL A 1066 18.53 -34.05 -45.66
C VAL A 1066 19.78 -33.67 -46.45
N LYS A 1067 20.15 -32.39 -46.40
CA LYS A 1067 21.36 -31.84 -46.98
C LYS A 1067 22.32 -31.46 -45.86
N THR A 1068 23.60 -31.77 -46.03
CA THR A 1068 24.65 -31.44 -45.07
C THR A 1068 25.76 -30.67 -45.77
N LEU A 1069 26.23 -29.60 -45.14
CA LEU A 1069 27.32 -28.77 -45.62
C LEU A 1069 28.40 -28.70 -44.55
N LEU A 1070 29.62 -29.09 -44.89
CA LEU A 1070 30.76 -29.09 -44.00
C LEU A 1070 31.78 -28.07 -44.49
N GLU A 1071 32.33 -27.30 -43.56
CA GLU A 1071 33.35 -26.27 -43.84
C GLU A 1071 34.57 -26.49 -42.93
N LYS A 1072 35.77 -26.24 -43.48
CA LYS A 1072 37.05 -26.50 -42.82
C LYS A 1072 37.73 -25.19 -42.36
N ASP A 1073 38.28 -25.16 -41.15
CA ASP A 1073 39.18 -24.08 -40.67
C ASP A 1073 40.59 -24.19 -41.31
N GLU A 1074 41.26 -23.06 -41.55
CA GLU A 1074 42.62 -22.97 -42.07
C GLU A 1074 43.65 -23.70 -41.18
N ASP A 1075 43.42 -23.78 -39.87
CA ASP A 1075 44.31 -24.46 -38.90
C ASP A 1075 44.02 -25.97 -38.72
N PHE A 1076 43.02 -26.53 -39.42
CA PHE A 1076 42.67 -27.96 -39.32
C PHE A 1076 43.66 -28.87 -40.07
N ASP A 1077 44.55 -29.54 -39.35
CA ASP A 1077 45.50 -30.49 -39.92
C ASP A 1077 44.92 -31.91 -40.04
N LEU A 1078 44.55 -32.28 -41.28
CA LEU A 1078 43.98 -33.58 -41.65
C LEU A 1078 45.07 -34.50 -42.23
N ALA A 1079 46.07 -34.85 -41.44
CA ALA A 1079 47.13 -35.74 -41.93
C ALA A 1079 46.74 -37.24 -41.96
N SER A 1080 45.55 -37.65 -41.48
CA SER A 1080 45.27 -39.08 -41.20
C SER A 1080 44.32 -39.79 -42.20
N GLY A 1081 43.36 -39.11 -42.84
CA GLY A 1081 42.47 -39.71 -43.85
C GLY A 1081 41.33 -40.60 -43.30
N TYR A 1082 40.93 -40.39 -42.05
CA TYR A 1082 39.98 -41.23 -41.27
C TYR A 1082 38.76 -40.46 -40.74
N ASP A 1083 38.33 -39.39 -41.41
CA ASP A 1083 37.22 -38.53 -40.96
C ASP A 1083 35.93 -38.84 -41.72
N TYR A 1084 34.82 -38.92 -40.98
CA TYR A 1084 33.53 -39.45 -41.42
C TYR A 1084 32.38 -38.54 -40.95
N LEU A 1085 31.34 -38.45 -41.78
CA LEU A 1085 30.07 -37.82 -41.48
C LEU A 1085 29.04 -38.90 -41.15
N THR A 1086 28.33 -38.75 -40.03
CA THR A 1086 27.17 -39.57 -39.70
C THR A 1086 25.93 -38.71 -39.61
N VAL A 1087 24.81 -39.18 -40.15
CA VAL A 1087 23.52 -38.46 -40.17
C VAL A 1087 22.39 -39.37 -39.70
N PHE A 1088 21.59 -38.86 -38.76
CA PHE A 1088 20.41 -39.51 -38.19
C PHE A 1088 19.14 -38.71 -38.46
N LEU A 1089 18.02 -39.42 -38.57
CA LEU A 1089 16.68 -38.91 -38.34
C LEU A 1089 16.25 -39.29 -36.93
N VAL A 1090 15.81 -38.31 -36.17
CA VAL A 1090 15.28 -38.46 -34.82
C VAL A 1090 13.86 -37.91 -34.76
N GLU A 1091 13.01 -38.44 -33.89
CA GLU A 1091 11.65 -37.95 -33.68
C GLU A 1091 11.45 -37.52 -32.22
N ASP A 1092 10.92 -36.32 -32.05
CA ASP A 1092 10.68 -35.73 -30.74
C ASP A 1092 9.24 -36.00 -30.25
N ASN A 1093 8.99 -35.77 -28.96
CA ASN A 1093 7.65 -35.84 -28.36
C ASN A 1093 6.86 -37.15 -28.56
N ILE A 1094 7.51 -38.32 -28.52
CA ILE A 1094 6.81 -39.61 -28.68
C ILE A 1094 6.23 -40.06 -27.32
N PRO A 1095 4.90 -40.20 -27.14
CA PRO A 1095 4.33 -40.68 -25.89
C PRO A 1095 4.69 -42.15 -25.63
N ALA A 1096 5.11 -42.49 -24.41
CA ALA A 1096 5.49 -43.87 -24.03
C ALA A 1096 4.36 -44.89 -24.19
N GLN A 1097 3.11 -44.44 -24.16
CA GLN A 1097 1.94 -45.29 -24.39
C GLN A 1097 1.91 -45.94 -25.78
N ALA A 1098 2.65 -45.37 -26.76
CA ALA A 1098 2.77 -45.93 -28.09
C ALA A 1098 3.49 -47.31 -28.11
N GLN A 1099 4.21 -47.69 -27.04
CA GLN A 1099 4.93 -48.97 -26.92
C GLN A 1099 4.08 -50.20 -26.54
N LEU A 1100 2.82 -50.02 -26.14
CA LEU A 1100 2.10 -51.05 -25.40
C LEU A 1100 1.19 -51.91 -26.28
N ASP A 1101 1.73 -53.01 -26.81
CA ASP A 1101 0.95 -54.22 -27.07
C ASP A 1101 0.64 -54.94 -25.72
N GLY A 1102 -0.21 -54.30 -24.92
CA GLY A 1102 -1.08 -54.99 -23.96
C GLY A 1102 -0.56 -55.31 -22.56
N TRP A 1103 0.68 -55.01 -22.16
CA TRP A 1103 1.17 -55.26 -20.79
C TRP A 1103 1.82 -54.00 -20.19
N SER A 1104 1.09 -53.24 -19.35
CA SER A 1104 1.75 -52.37 -18.37
C SER A 1104 0.96 -52.24 -17.07
N ASP A 1105 1.71 -52.30 -15.98
CA ASP A 1105 1.25 -52.17 -14.60
C ASP A 1105 1.24 -50.67 -14.24
N GLY A 1106 0.36 -49.86 -14.85
CA GLY A 1106 -0.09 -48.55 -14.35
C GLY A 1106 0.93 -47.43 -14.04
N TYR A 1107 2.22 -47.56 -14.37
CA TYR A 1107 3.25 -46.56 -14.03
C TYR A 1107 3.83 -45.76 -15.21
N ALA A 1108 3.37 -45.97 -16.45
CA ALA A 1108 3.95 -45.36 -17.66
C ALA A 1108 3.10 -44.25 -18.32
N GLU A 1109 2.02 -43.79 -17.69
CA GLU A 1109 1.01 -42.98 -18.38
C GLU A 1109 1.44 -41.54 -18.77
N ASN A 1110 2.57 -41.02 -18.25
CA ASN A 1110 2.98 -39.62 -18.44
C ASN A 1110 4.40 -39.41 -19.02
N TYR A 1111 5.07 -40.45 -19.54
CA TYR A 1111 6.43 -40.29 -20.09
C TYR A 1111 6.41 -39.98 -21.59
N ILE A 1112 7.27 -39.05 -22.02
CA ILE A 1112 7.45 -38.63 -23.41
C ILE A 1112 8.92 -38.85 -23.79
N HIS A 1113 9.16 -39.66 -24.82
CA HIS A 1113 10.50 -39.81 -25.40
C HIS A 1113 10.83 -38.57 -26.24
N ARG A 1114 12.02 -38.01 -26.03
CA ARG A 1114 12.55 -36.84 -26.74
C ARG A 1114 13.64 -37.29 -27.73
N ASN A 1115 13.74 -36.67 -28.90
CA ASN A 1115 14.79 -36.92 -29.90
C ASN A 1115 15.15 -38.42 -30.14
N THR A 1116 14.15 -39.29 -30.26
CA THR A 1116 14.34 -40.75 -30.41
C THR A 1116 14.80 -41.10 -31.82
N MET A 1117 15.91 -41.83 -31.96
CA MET A 1117 16.45 -42.23 -33.25
C MET A 1117 15.45 -43.10 -34.03
N ARG A 1118 15.12 -42.68 -35.25
CA ARG A 1118 14.24 -43.40 -36.18
C ARG A 1118 15.00 -44.08 -37.31
N LYS A 1119 16.00 -43.40 -37.88
CA LYS A 1119 16.77 -43.94 -39.02
C LYS A 1119 18.17 -43.34 -39.09
N VAL A 1120 19.13 -44.14 -39.56
CA VAL A 1120 20.45 -43.67 -39.96
C VAL A 1120 20.47 -43.48 -41.47
N LEU A 1121 20.90 -42.31 -41.95
CA LEU A 1121 20.96 -41.99 -43.39
C LEU A 1121 22.32 -42.29 -44.02
N THR A 1122 23.36 -42.39 -43.21
CA THR A 1122 24.73 -42.75 -43.62
C THR A 1122 25.02 -44.23 -43.44
N ASN A 1123 26.15 -44.71 -43.96
CA ASN A 1123 26.64 -46.06 -43.68
C ASN A 1123 26.90 -46.26 -42.16
N VAL A 1124 27.00 -47.54 -41.75
CA VAL A 1124 27.23 -47.96 -40.35
C VAL A 1124 28.39 -47.23 -39.67
N TRP A 1125 29.46 -46.87 -40.40
CA TRP A 1125 30.63 -46.16 -39.86
C TRP A 1125 30.70 -44.67 -40.27
N GLY A 1126 29.57 -44.12 -40.73
CA GLY A 1126 29.51 -42.83 -41.40
C GLY A 1126 30.02 -42.91 -42.84
N ASN A 1127 29.76 -41.85 -43.61
CA ASN A 1127 30.29 -41.66 -44.95
C ASN A 1127 31.62 -40.92 -44.86
N LYS A 1128 32.64 -41.40 -45.58
CA LYS A 1128 33.95 -40.75 -45.58
C LYS A 1128 33.84 -39.32 -46.14
N ILE A 1129 34.40 -38.35 -45.43
CA ILE A 1129 34.38 -36.95 -45.86
C ILE A 1129 35.45 -36.74 -46.93
N VAL A 1130 35.06 -36.13 -48.05
CA VAL A 1130 35.95 -35.77 -49.14
C VAL A 1130 35.85 -34.26 -49.33
N TRP A 1131 36.93 -33.55 -49.01
CA TRP A 1131 36.98 -32.10 -49.11
C TRP A 1131 37.29 -31.64 -50.54
N LYS A 1132 36.51 -30.68 -51.02
CA LYS A 1132 36.74 -29.97 -52.28
C LYS A 1132 36.70 -28.47 -51.99
N ASP A 1133 37.83 -27.79 -52.21
CA ASP A 1133 37.98 -26.35 -51.97
C ASP A 1133 37.59 -25.90 -50.55
N GLY A 1134 37.85 -26.75 -49.55
CA GLY A 1134 37.55 -26.46 -48.13
C GLY A 1134 36.12 -26.79 -47.69
N ILE A 1135 35.30 -27.36 -48.59
CA ILE A 1135 33.89 -27.68 -48.36
C ILE A 1135 33.61 -29.16 -48.68
N CYS A 1136 32.66 -29.77 -47.98
CA CYS A 1136 32.06 -31.06 -48.34
C CYS A 1136 30.55 -30.98 -48.19
N ALA A 1137 29.79 -31.29 -49.24
CA ALA A 1137 28.34 -31.20 -49.24
C ALA A 1137 27.71 -32.54 -49.66
N LEU A 1138 26.78 -33.06 -48.85
CA LEU A 1138 26.15 -34.37 -49.09
C LEU A 1138 24.62 -34.26 -48.95
N LYS A 1139 23.90 -34.91 -49.87
CA LYS A 1139 22.44 -34.99 -49.87
C LYS A 1139 21.96 -36.44 -49.67
N PHE A 1140 20.96 -36.60 -48.81
CA PHE A 1140 20.33 -37.87 -48.45
C PHE A 1140 18.82 -37.78 -48.65
N GLU A 1141 18.21 -38.81 -49.23
CA GLU A 1141 16.75 -38.92 -49.34
C GLU A 1141 16.25 -40.24 -48.74
N SER A 1142 15.18 -40.18 -47.97
CA SER A 1142 14.53 -41.34 -47.36
C SER A 1142 13.02 -41.22 -47.34
N GLU A 1143 12.31 -42.33 -47.55
CA GLU A 1143 10.88 -42.45 -47.23
C GLU A 1143 10.67 -42.26 -45.71
N ILE A 1144 9.55 -41.63 -45.34
CA ILE A 1144 9.08 -41.51 -43.95
C ILE A 1144 8.10 -42.67 -43.69
N ASP A 1145 8.34 -43.44 -42.63
CA ASP A 1145 7.40 -44.48 -42.22
C ASP A 1145 6.08 -43.85 -41.76
N ALA A 1146 4.94 -44.42 -42.17
CA ALA A 1146 3.62 -43.89 -41.82
C ALA A 1146 3.34 -43.87 -40.30
N SER A 1147 4.12 -44.60 -39.50
CA SER A 1147 4.05 -44.60 -38.04
C SER A 1147 4.83 -43.46 -37.37
N TRP A 1148 5.60 -42.66 -38.12
CA TRP A 1148 6.38 -41.54 -37.58
C TRP A 1148 5.61 -40.22 -37.74
N ASN A 1149 5.71 -39.32 -36.76
CA ASN A 1149 5.18 -37.98 -36.90
C ASN A 1149 6.20 -37.06 -37.59
N ALA A 1150 5.93 -36.74 -38.86
CA ALA A 1150 6.79 -35.89 -39.67
C ALA A 1150 7.04 -34.50 -39.09
N GLU A 1151 6.07 -33.91 -38.37
CA GLU A 1151 6.20 -32.59 -37.71
C GLU A 1151 7.13 -32.62 -36.49
N ASN A 1152 7.40 -33.81 -35.96
CA ASN A 1152 8.30 -34.02 -34.83
C ASN A 1152 9.68 -34.53 -35.26
N LEU A 1153 9.91 -34.77 -36.57
CA LEU A 1153 11.19 -35.25 -37.07
C LEU A 1153 12.24 -34.14 -37.06
N LYS A 1154 13.49 -34.53 -36.78
CA LYS A 1154 14.69 -33.69 -36.88
C LYS A 1154 15.79 -34.50 -37.55
N ALA A 1155 16.69 -33.82 -38.24
CA ALA A 1155 17.94 -34.40 -38.73
C ALA A 1155 19.09 -33.98 -37.82
N VAL A 1156 19.94 -34.92 -37.42
CA VAL A 1156 21.14 -34.66 -36.60
C VAL A 1156 22.36 -35.19 -37.36
N ALA A 1157 23.37 -34.35 -37.57
CA ALA A 1157 24.61 -34.74 -38.23
C ALA A 1157 25.84 -34.42 -37.37
N PHE A 1158 26.89 -35.23 -37.47
CA PHE A 1158 28.14 -34.97 -36.75
C PHE A 1158 29.35 -35.50 -37.51
N ILE A 1159 30.48 -34.83 -37.28
CA ILE A 1159 31.78 -35.16 -37.85
C ILE A 1159 32.58 -35.92 -36.80
N HIS A 1160 33.13 -37.07 -37.17
CA HIS A 1160 34.00 -37.84 -36.29
C HIS A 1160 35.19 -38.45 -37.01
N ARG A 1161 36.24 -38.77 -36.27
CA ARG A 1161 37.37 -39.57 -36.75
C ARG A 1161 37.29 -40.96 -36.15
N TYR A 1162 37.42 -41.98 -37.00
CA TYR A 1162 37.43 -43.38 -36.60
C TYR A 1162 38.58 -44.12 -37.28
N ASP A 1163 39.52 -44.64 -36.47
CA ASP A 1163 40.58 -45.54 -36.93
C ASP A 1163 40.18 -47.02 -36.69
N PRO A 1164 39.92 -47.81 -37.76
CA PRO A 1164 39.56 -49.23 -37.63
C PRO A 1164 40.65 -50.10 -36.98
N ALA A 1165 41.91 -49.64 -36.95
CA ALA A 1165 43.02 -50.35 -36.33
C ALA A 1165 43.13 -50.09 -34.81
N SER A 1166 42.44 -49.06 -34.29
CA SER A 1166 42.42 -48.68 -32.88
C SER A 1166 40.99 -48.28 -32.46
N PRO A 1167 40.11 -49.25 -32.12
CA PRO A 1167 38.68 -49.01 -31.87
C PRO A 1167 38.35 -48.11 -30.66
N VAL A 1168 39.37 -47.71 -29.88
CA VAL A 1168 39.27 -46.72 -28.79
C VAL A 1168 39.61 -45.30 -29.24
N ASN A 1169 39.99 -45.08 -30.50
CA ASN A 1169 40.36 -43.77 -31.06
C ASN A 1169 39.21 -43.22 -31.93
N CYS A 1170 38.07 -42.94 -31.28
CA CYS A 1170 36.93 -42.27 -31.90
C CYS A 1170 36.77 -40.88 -31.27
N GLN A 1171 36.81 -39.83 -32.09
CA GLN A 1171 36.70 -38.43 -31.65
C GLN A 1171 35.66 -37.70 -32.50
N VAL A 1172 34.63 -37.15 -31.84
CA VAL A 1172 33.64 -36.27 -32.49
C VAL A 1172 34.18 -34.85 -32.46
N TYR A 1173 34.23 -34.19 -33.63
CA TYR A 1173 34.71 -32.81 -33.74
C TYR A 1173 33.60 -31.83 -33.44
N THR A 1174 32.46 -31.94 -34.12
CA THR A 1174 31.28 -31.09 -33.95
C THR A 1174 30.02 -31.84 -34.38
N ALA A 1175 28.86 -31.33 -33.98
CA ALA A 1175 27.54 -31.82 -34.36
C ALA A 1175 26.59 -30.66 -34.71
N ASN A 1176 25.50 -30.93 -35.41
CA ASN A 1176 24.44 -29.94 -35.63
C ASN A 1176 23.11 -30.65 -35.89
N SER A 1177 21.99 -29.97 -35.68
CA SER A 1177 20.66 -30.52 -35.89
C SER A 1177 19.68 -29.50 -36.46
N SER A 1178 18.70 -29.97 -37.23
CA SER A 1178 17.64 -29.13 -37.82
C SER A 1178 16.26 -29.80 -37.71
N ILE A 1179 15.20 -29.01 -37.54
CA ILE A 1179 13.79 -29.44 -37.39
C ILE A 1179 13.08 -29.45 -38.76
N LEU A 1180 12.13 -30.37 -38.97
CA LEU A 1180 11.33 -30.49 -40.20
C LEU A 1180 9.89 -29.92 -40.06
N PRO A 1181 9.32 -29.29 -41.11
CA PRO A 1181 9.98 -28.63 -42.24
C PRO A 1181 10.38 -27.19 -41.87
N GLN A 1182 11.59 -26.78 -42.25
CA GLN A 1182 12.02 -25.39 -42.17
C GLN A 1182 11.83 -24.74 -43.54
N TYR A 1183 11.02 -23.67 -43.62
CA TYR A 1183 10.91 -22.86 -44.85
C TYR A 1183 11.88 -21.67 -44.75
N GLY A 1184 13.14 -21.90 -45.12
CA GLY A 1184 14.23 -20.92 -45.18
C GLY A 1184 15.20 -21.23 -46.32
N ILE A 1185 16.04 -20.27 -46.72
CA ILE A 1185 16.86 -20.32 -47.95
C ILE A 1185 17.77 -21.56 -47.97
N GLU A 1186 17.53 -22.46 -48.93
CA GLU A 1186 18.40 -23.62 -49.19
C GLU A 1186 19.73 -23.19 -49.86
N PRO A 1187 20.87 -23.84 -49.55
CA PRO A 1187 22.09 -23.65 -50.32
C PRO A 1187 21.87 -24.11 -51.76
N ASP A 1188 22.59 -23.51 -52.73
CA ASP A 1188 22.47 -23.88 -54.15
C ASP A 1188 22.57 -25.41 -54.34
N ASP A 1189 21.50 -26.01 -54.87
CA ASP A 1189 21.38 -27.44 -55.14
C ASP A 1189 22.57 -27.98 -55.98
N SER A 1190 23.23 -27.12 -56.75
CA SER A 1190 24.40 -27.46 -57.56
C SER A 1190 25.63 -27.88 -56.75
N LEU A 1191 25.66 -27.60 -55.44
CA LEU A 1191 26.76 -27.93 -54.54
C LEU A 1191 26.71 -29.37 -54.00
N PHE A 1192 25.57 -30.07 -54.11
CA PHE A 1192 25.36 -31.35 -53.43
C PHE A 1192 25.50 -32.55 -54.38
N GLU A 1193 26.28 -33.55 -53.97
CA GLU A 1193 26.33 -34.85 -54.65
C GLU A 1193 25.20 -35.76 -54.12
N GLU A 1194 24.39 -36.34 -55.02
CA GLU A 1194 23.37 -37.33 -54.67
C GLU A 1194 24.03 -38.59 -54.11
N THR A 1195 23.79 -38.89 -52.83
CA THR A 1195 24.12 -40.20 -52.27
C THR A 1195 22.86 -41.03 -52.18
N SER A 1196 22.73 -42.01 -53.08
CA SER A 1196 21.61 -42.95 -53.08
C SER A 1196 21.56 -43.70 -51.75
N SER A 1197 20.40 -43.64 -51.09
CA SER A 1197 20.08 -44.40 -49.90
C SER A 1197 20.23 -45.91 -50.12
N ILE A 1198 20.42 -46.63 -49.02
CA ILE A 1198 21.00 -47.97 -48.86
C ILE A 1198 20.26 -49.16 -49.52
N ASP A 1199 19.34 -48.95 -50.47
CA ASP A 1199 18.49 -50.06 -50.96
C ASP A 1199 19.04 -50.89 -52.13
N ASN A 1200 20.28 -50.69 -52.60
CA ASN A 1200 20.84 -51.54 -53.67
C ASN A 1200 22.35 -51.79 -53.53
N VAL A 1201 22.73 -52.75 -52.68
CA VAL A 1201 24.08 -53.31 -52.70
C VAL A 1201 24.17 -54.43 -53.74
N MET A 1202 24.99 -54.19 -54.77
CA MET A 1202 25.55 -55.12 -55.77
C MET A 1202 24.82 -55.24 -57.12
N GLN A 1203 24.98 -54.22 -57.99
CA GLN A 1203 25.18 -54.46 -59.41
C GLN A 1203 26.24 -53.50 -59.94
N ASN A 1204 27.51 -53.91 -59.91
CA ASN A 1204 28.50 -53.54 -60.94
C ASN A 1204 29.76 -54.44 -60.84
N ALA A 1205 29.79 -55.37 -61.78
CA ALA A 1205 30.84 -56.26 -62.28
C ALA A 1205 32.31 -56.03 -61.85
N GLU A 1206 32.76 -56.78 -60.84
CA GLU A 1206 34.12 -57.33 -60.80
C GLU A 1206 34.03 -58.85 -60.58
N ARG A 1207 34.85 -59.64 -61.28
CA ARG A 1207 34.87 -61.10 -61.11
C ARG A 1207 35.43 -61.45 -59.74
N PHE A 1208 34.86 -62.45 -59.07
CA PHE A 1208 35.25 -62.82 -57.71
C PHE A 1208 35.34 -64.34 -57.53
N ASP A 1209 36.18 -64.76 -56.60
CA ASP A 1209 36.24 -66.15 -56.16
C ASP A 1209 35.23 -66.40 -55.02
N VAL A 1210 34.56 -67.54 -55.05
CA VAL A 1210 33.57 -67.98 -54.06
C VAL A 1210 34.16 -69.13 -53.24
N TYR A 1211 34.08 -69.01 -51.91
CA TYR A 1211 34.57 -69.99 -50.95
C TYR A 1211 33.43 -70.47 -50.04
N THR A 1212 33.52 -71.67 -49.47
CA THR A 1212 32.65 -72.05 -48.35
C THR A 1212 33.01 -71.28 -47.10
N VAL A 1213 32.13 -71.28 -46.09
CA VAL A 1213 32.43 -70.73 -44.75
C VAL A 1213 33.65 -71.35 -44.07
N MET A 1214 34.12 -72.51 -44.51
CA MET A 1214 35.36 -73.14 -44.02
C MET A 1214 36.60 -72.75 -44.85
N GLY A 1215 36.47 -71.78 -45.76
CA GLY A 1215 37.58 -71.25 -46.56
C GLY A 1215 37.97 -72.09 -47.79
N VAL A 1216 37.14 -73.05 -48.19
CA VAL A 1216 37.41 -73.89 -49.39
C VAL A 1216 36.86 -73.21 -50.63
N LYS A 1217 37.70 -72.90 -51.62
CA LYS A 1217 37.26 -72.28 -52.88
C LYS A 1217 36.37 -73.26 -53.66
N VAL A 1218 35.14 -72.85 -53.96
CA VAL A 1218 34.13 -73.67 -54.67
C VAL A 1218 33.83 -73.17 -56.08
N LYS A 1219 34.07 -71.89 -56.37
CA LYS A 1219 33.95 -71.31 -57.72
C LYS A 1219 35.01 -70.23 -57.87
N ALA A 1220 35.72 -70.20 -58.99
CA ALA A 1220 36.76 -69.20 -59.24
C ALA A 1220 36.35 -68.26 -60.37
N ASP A 1221 36.73 -66.98 -60.27
CA ASP A 1221 36.53 -65.95 -61.28
C ASP A 1221 35.07 -65.81 -61.74
N ALA A 1222 34.14 -65.90 -60.79
CA ALA A 1222 32.70 -65.90 -61.00
C ALA A 1222 32.17 -64.47 -61.18
N THR A 1223 31.17 -64.34 -62.05
CA THR A 1223 30.35 -63.12 -62.19
C THR A 1223 29.01 -63.23 -61.46
N ASP A 1224 28.65 -64.44 -61.02
CA ASP A 1224 27.39 -64.80 -60.39
C ASP A 1224 27.52 -66.05 -59.50
N PHE A 1225 26.45 -66.31 -58.74
CA PHE A 1225 26.34 -67.47 -57.84
C PHE A 1225 25.60 -68.66 -58.45
N GLU A 1226 25.35 -68.64 -59.76
CA GLU A 1226 24.50 -69.65 -60.42
C GLU A 1226 25.18 -71.04 -60.40
N GLY A 1227 24.42 -72.08 -60.08
CA GLY A 1227 24.90 -73.46 -59.95
C GLY A 1227 25.51 -73.85 -58.59
N LEU A 1228 25.60 -72.92 -57.63
CA LEU A 1228 25.95 -73.25 -56.25
C LEU A 1228 24.71 -73.70 -55.46
N PRO A 1229 24.80 -74.77 -54.65
CA PRO A 1229 23.68 -75.19 -53.81
C PRO A 1229 23.38 -74.15 -52.71
N ALA A 1230 22.12 -74.09 -52.29
CA ALA A 1230 21.65 -73.17 -51.27
C ALA A 1230 22.50 -73.27 -49.99
N GLY A 1231 23.03 -72.14 -49.52
CA GLY A 1231 23.96 -72.10 -48.40
C GLY A 1231 24.76 -70.80 -48.29
N ILE A 1232 25.64 -70.76 -47.28
CA ILE A 1232 26.47 -69.59 -46.96
C ILE A 1232 27.86 -69.75 -47.57
N TYR A 1233 28.28 -68.74 -48.31
CA TYR A 1233 29.58 -68.66 -48.96
C TYR A 1233 30.33 -67.39 -48.57
N ILE A 1234 31.63 -67.35 -48.81
CA ILE A 1234 32.50 -66.20 -48.59
C ILE A 1234 33.00 -65.72 -49.95
N CYS A 1235 32.75 -64.47 -50.30
CA CYS A 1235 33.18 -63.85 -51.56
C CYS A 1235 33.77 -62.47 -51.26
N ASN A 1236 34.98 -62.19 -51.75
CA ASN A 1236 35.71 -60.96 -51.42
C ASN A 1236 35.73 -60.64 -49.91
N GLY A 1237 35.87 -61.69 -49.08
CA GLY A 1237 35.89 -61.57 -47.62
C GLY A 1237 34.53 -61.37 -46.94
N LYS A 1238 33.42 -61.33 -47.68
CA LYS A 1238 32.07 -61.15 -47.14
C LYS A 1238 31.23 -62.43 -47.22
N LYS A 1239 30.38 -62.68 -46.21
CA LYS A 1239 29.42 -63.79 -46.23
C LYS A 1239 28.26 -63.45 -47.17
N VAL A 1240 27.95 -64.36 -48.09
CA VAL A 1240 26.87 -64.25 -49.06
C VAL A 1240 25.99 -65.49 -48.94
N PHE A 1241 24.68 -65.28 -48.81
CA PHE A 1241 23.69 -66.36 -48.80
C PHE A 1241 23.18 -66.59 -50.21
N VAL A 1242 23.42 -67.80 -50.73
CA VAL A 1242 22.82 -68.27 -51.98
C VAL A 1242 21.56 -69.05 -51.61
N LYS A 1243 20.39 -68.61 -52.11
CA LYS A 1243 19.09 -69.23 -51.82
C LYS A 1243 18.78 -70.40 -52.74
#